data_AF-A0A5C6EKD2-F1
#
_entry.id   AF-A0A5C6EKD2-F1
#
_cell.length_a   1.000
_cell.length_b   1.000
_cell.length_c   1.000
_cell.angle_alpha   90.00
_cell.angle_beta   90.00
_cell.angle_gamma   90.00
#
_symmetry.space_group_name_H-M   'P 1'
#
loop_
_entity.id
_entity.type
_entity.pdbx_description
1 polymer ?
#
loop_
_entity_poly.entity_id
_entity_poly.type
_entity_poly.pdbx_seq_one_letter_code
_entity_poly.pdbx_strand_id
1 'polypeptide(L)'
;MVVAVLCAFPFSILANAESKAETSEQSMRFFESRIRPILIDRCYECHSGESKEGGLRLDQHDSISVGGDSGAAAIAGDPDSSLLMAAIRYDGLEMPPDQPLSDAEKADFATWIRQGAFWPIAKTASSIPGGPGSDETDPASDQGWASHPIATGPLPDPVPGIRSPTVIDRYIDAGLHSAGLHRAPTADRIRLIRRLSYDLLGVPPSPESIDRFVADRRPNAYVRLVDSMFADPAYGTRMARLWLDLVRYAESDGWRADAYRPQAWRYRDFVAGAFNDKMPYDEFVSLQIAGDEISPGDDRALAAVGFLRLGIFEYNQRDAEGQWQNIVDEMTDVTADVFLATGLACAKCHDHKFDPIPRSDYFRLRSVFEPVVFVDRAIPTAVPEQENEVNDLLAELSSVEGEEVRKMSDAHAERFPADVLSAYRKSPSERNSYEHQLAYLVARQVFEEGLQDGKVKSALGPERYKRRGEILHRLSELGANPYTLDVMISVADATGPTRPTRLPGRSQGSEFQPGIPQWFGGQDLEPTPPAESPQSSGRRSALAAWITSPDNPVTARVMVNRLWQYHFGQGIVRSPNDFGSLGEQPTHPQLLDHLASRFIDSGWSIQSIQREIVTSETYKQSAVNPDAESAMDIDAGNRLIWHHPVRRLDAEQYRDSLLIAMNSLIDEVGGPGPSGTQGRRSIYLRRFRNKSDEMLATLDAPPGVVGTARRDVTTTAPQSLMMMNNPRILSVAKSFSARVRKDVQGIAPEQRSDAFIDRAHRILTGVAPDDEVRHWLSPLVQSGEDGEVNVCHVLLNSNAFLFVE
;
A
#
# COMPACT_ATOMS: atom_id res chain seq x y z
N MET A 1 55.39 -18.73 -42.66
CA MET A 1 55.12 -20.14 -42.34
C MET A 1 54.87 -20.24 -40.84
N VAL A 2 53.62 -20.06 -40.41
CA VAL A 2 52.99 -20.52 -39.15
C VAL A 2 51.50 -20.16 -39.32
N VAL A 3 50.66 -21.16 -39.15
CA VAL A 3 49.22 -21.18 -39.42
C VAL A 3 48.47 -20.91 -38.11
N ALA A 4 47.52 -19.97 -38.12
CA ALA A 4 46.52 -19.78 -37.06
C ALA A 4 45.16 -20.28 -37.56
N VAL A 5 44.56 -21.22 -36.83
CA VAL A 5 43.23 -21.79 -37.07
C VAL A 5 42.32 -21.36 -35.93
N LEU A 6 41.21 -20.69 -36.27
CA LEU A 6 40.07 -20.48 -35.40
C LEU A 6 39.39 -21.83 -35.10
N CYS A 7 39.05 -22.08 -33.85
CA CYS A 7 38.08 -23.10 -33.45
C CYS A 7 37.02 -22.46 -32.55
N ALA A 8 35.78 -22.51 -33.01
CA ALA A 8 34.57 -22.17 -32.27
C ALA A 8 34.08 -23.40 -31.48
N PHE A 9 33.63 -23.18 -30.25
CA PHE A 9 32.86 -24.12 -29.41
C PHE A 9 31.79 -23.31 -28.63
N PRO A 10 30.70 -23.94 -28.14
CA PRO A 10 29.34 -23.47 -28.37
C PRO A 10 28.70 -22.91 -27.10
N PHE A 11 27.92 -21.86 -27.28
CA PHE A 11 26.92 -21.39 -26.33
C PHE A 11 25.76 -22.40 -26.31
N SER A 12 25.69 -23.28 -25.30
CA SER A 12 24.50 -24.08 -25.00
C SER A 12 24.68 -24.72 -23.63
N ILE A 13 24.06 -24.15 -22.59
CA ILE A 13 23.57 -24.82 -21.35
C ILE A 13 22.84 -23.82 -20.43
N LEU A 14 23.06 -22.51 -20.54
CA LEU A 14 22.36 -21.47 -19.75
C LEU A 14 20.89 -21.20 -20.14
N ALA A 15 20.40 -21.69 -21.29
CA ALA A 15 19.05 -21.37 -21.79
C ALA A 15 17.91 -22.28 -21.27
N ASN A 16 18.20 -23.33 -20.50
CA ASN A 16 17.20 -24.38 -20.18
C ASN A 16 16.42 -24.17 -18.87
N ALA A 17 16.87 -23.31 -17.96
CA ALA A 17 16.19 -23.05 -16.68
C ALA A 17 15.22 -21.85 -16.74
N GLU A 18 15.66 -20.72 -17.32
CA GLU A 18 14.77 -19.58 -17.63
C GLU A 18 13.65 -19.99 -18.60
N SER A 19 13.97 -20.78 -19.63
CA SER A 19 12.95 -21.21 -20.60
C SER A 19 11.88 -22.13 -20.00
N LYS A 20 12.18 -22.93 -18.95
CA LYS A 20 11.18 -23.80 -18.29
C LYS A 20 10.20 -23.02 -17.39
N ALA A 21 10.68 -21.99 -16.69
CA ALA A 21 9.84 -21.14 -15.86
C ALA A 21 8.95 -20.22 -16.72
N GLU A 22 9.55 -19.57 -17.74
CA GLU A 22 8.81 -18.76 -18.72
C GLU A 22 7.79 -19.59 -19.52
N THR A 23 8.14 -20.82 -19.94
CA THR A 23 7.18 -21.68 -20.65
C THR A 23 6.03 -22.13 -19.76
N SER A 24 6.21 -22.32 -18.45
CA SER A 24 5.10 -22.67 -17.55
C SER A 24 4.12 -21.51 -17.35
N GLU A 25 4.62 -20.28 -17.20
CA GLU A 25 3.78 -19.10 -17.03
C GLU A 25 3.07 -18.72 -18.34
N GLN A 26 3.76 -18.80 -19.47
CA GLN A 26 3.15 -18.59 -20.79
C GLN A 26 2.10 -19.66 -21.11
N SER A 27 2.36 -20.92 -20.78
CA SER A 27 1.40 -22.01 -20.96
C SER A 27 0.18 -21.84 -20.05
N MET A 28 0.38 -21.38 -18.81
CA MET A 28 -0.72 -21.04 -17.90
C MET A 28 -1.57 -19.90 -18.43
N ARG A 29 -0.96 -18.79 -18.87
CA ARG A 29 -1.68 -17.66 -19.47
C ARG A 29 -2.42 -18.08 -20.73
N PHE A 30 -1.81 -18.90 -21.59
CA PHE A 30 -2.44 -19.39 -22.81
C PHE A 30 -3.66 -20.26 -22.47
N PHE A 31 -3.51 -21.22 -21.55
CA PHE A 31 -4.60 -22.06 -21.12
C PHE A 31 -5.75 -21.27 -20.49
N GLU A 32 -5.47 -20.38 -19.53
CA GLU A 32 -6.49 -19.59 -18.81
C GLU A 32 -7.19 -18.55 -19.69
N SER A 33 -6.51 -17.99 -20.70
CA SER A 33 -7.09 -16.96 -21.57
C SER A 33 -7.70 -17.50 -22.87
N ARG A 34 -7.24 -18.65 -23.36
CA ARG A 34 -7.65 -19.20 -24.67
C ARG A 34 -8.41 -20.51 -24.56
N ILE A 35 -8.07 -21.40 -23.63
CA ILE A 35 -8.62 -22.76 -23.60
C ILE A 35 -9.74 -22.90 -22.55
N ARG A 36 -9.48 -22.51 -21.30
CA ARG A 36 -10.46 -22.64 -20.20
C ARG A 36 -11.79 -21.92 -20.49
N PRO A 37 -11.83 -20.70 -21.08
CA PRO A 37 -13.09 -20.05 -21.42
C PRO A 37 -13.92 -20.87 -22.42
N ILE A 38 -13.29 -21.49 -23.41
CA ILE A 38 -14.00 -22.32 -24.40
C ILE A 38 -14.52 -23.60 -23.76
N LEU A 39 -13.72 -24.24 -22.88
CA LEU A 39 -14.16 -25.41 -22.14
C LEU A 39 -15.39 -25.13 -21.26
N ILE A 40 -15.39 -23.99 -20.54
CA ILE A 40 -16.51 -23.55 -19.72
C ILE A 40 -17.76 -23.28 -20.56
N ASP A 41 -17.61 -22.53 -21.66
CA ASP A 41 -18.73 -22.08 -22.48
C ASP A 41 -19.32 -23.19 -23.36
N ARG A 42 -18.50 -24.14 -23.82
CA ARG A 42 -18.87 -25.10 -24.87
C ARG A 42 -18.85 -26.56 -24.47
N CYS A 43 -18.21 -26.91 -23.35
CA CYS A 43 -17.95 -28.31 -23.00
C CYS A 43 -18.47 -28.69 -21.60
N TYR A 44 -18.43 -27.78 -20.62
CA TYR A 44 -18.72 -28.12 -19.22
C TYR A 44 -20.18 -28.50 -18.95
N GLU A 45 -21.13 -27.98 -19.73
CA GLU A 45 -22.54 -28.33 -19.57
C GLU A 45 -22.78 -29.86 -19.61
N CYS A 46 -22.03 -30.57 -20.47
CA CYS A 46 -22.17 -32.02 -20.67
C CYS A 46 -20.99 -32.85 -20.08
N HIS A 47 -19.84 -32.21 -19.81
CA HIS A 47 -18.60 -32.87 -19.38
C HIS A 47 -17.98 -32.28 -18.10
N SER A 48 -18.79 -31.78 -17.15
CA SER A 48 -18.34 -31.33 -15.82
C SER A 48 -19.24 -31.81 -14.68
N GLY A 49 -18.69 -31.89 -13.47
CA GLY A 49 -19.43 -32.36 -12.29
C GLY A 49 -20.10 -33.74 -12.49
N GLU A 50 -21.38 -33.85 -12.15
CA GLU A 50 -22.14 -35.10 -12.33
C GLU A 50 -22.51 -35.38 -13.80
N SER A 51 -22.40 -34.38 -14.70
CA SER A 51 -22.62 -34.53 -16.14
C SER A 51 -21.33 -35.02 -16.81
N LYS A 52 -21.33 -36.30 -17.22
CA LYS A 52 -20.16 -36.98 -17.82
C LYS A 52 -20.56 -37.81 -19.04
N GLU A 53 -21.06 -37.14 -20.08
CA GLU A 53 -21.41 -37.84 -21.31
C GLU A 53 -20.20 -38.60 -21.89
N GLY A 54 -20.41 -39.85 -22.32
CA GLY A 54 -19.34 -40.74 -22.76
C GLY A 54 -18.27 -41.03 -21.71
N GLY A 55 -18.57 -40.87 -20.41
CA GLY A 55 -17.63 -41.06 -19.31
C GLY A 55 -16.55 -39.97 -19.20
N LEU A 56 -16.62 -38.92 -20.02
CA LEU A 56 -15.60 -37.89 -20.13
C LEU A 56 -15.85 -36.71 -19.19
N ARG A 57 -14.81 -36.29 -18.48
CA ARG A 57 -14.76 -35.07 -17.66
C ARG A 57 -13.68 -34.13 -18.20
N LEU A 58 -14.04 -32.88 -18.46
CA LEU A 58 -13.15 -31.86 -19.02
C LEU A 58 -12.85 -30.70 -18.05
N ASP A 59 -13.34 -30.77 -16.82
CA ASP A 59 -13.15 -29.79 -15.75
C ASP A 59 -12.04 -30.16 -14.76
N GLN A 60 -11.42 -31.33 -14.92
CA GLN A 60 -10.37 -31.85 -14.05
C GLN A 60 -9.12 -32.24 -14.85
N HIS A 61 -7.94 -31.95 -14.29
CA HIS A 61 -6.64 -32.23 -14.92
C HIS A 61 -6.49 -33.70 -15.33
N ASP A 62 -6.69 -34.61 -14.38
CA ASP A 62 -6.37 -36.04 -14.57
C ASP A 62 -7.28 -36.70 -15.60
N SER A 63 -8.52 -36.21 -15.71
CA SER A 63 -9.56 -36.73 -16.60
C SER A 63 -9.27 -36.51 -18.09
N ILE A 64 -8.41 -35.56 -18.46
CA ILE A 64 -8.10 -35.27 -19.87
C ILE A 64 -7.15 -36.31 -20.47
N SER A 65 -6.19 -36.76 -19.67
CA SER A 65 -5.20 -37.79 -20.07
C SER A 65 -5.78 -39.20 -20.01
N VAL A 66 -6.72 -39.45 -19.10
CA VAL A 66 -7.46 -40.72 -18.99
C VAL A 66 -8.58 -40.78 -20.04
N GLY A 67 -9.28 -39.65 -20.25
CA GLY A 67 -10.38 -39.50 -21.18
C GLY A 67 -11.66 -40.22 -20.74
N GLY A 68 -12.56 -40.45 -21.71
CA GLY A 68 -13.85 -41.11 -21.47
C GLY A 68 -13.83 -42.59 -21.87
N ASP A 69 -15.02 -43.15 -22.09
CA ASP A 69 -15.23 -44.56 -22.47
C ASP A 69 -14.50 -44.95 -23.77
N SER A 70 -14.21 -43.96 -24.63
CA SER A 70 -13.50 -44.11 -25.91
C SER A 70 -11.97 -43.97 -25.81
N GLY A 71 -11.43 -43.68 -24.62
CA GLY A 71 -10.00 -43.47 -24.38
C GLY A 71 -9.62 -42.00 -24.16
N ALA A 72 -8.31 -41.73 -24.13
CA ALA A 72 -7.72 -40.43 -23.76
C ALA A 72 -8.26 -39.25 -24.60
N ALA A 73 -8.70 -38.19 -23.92
CA ALA A 73 -9.26 -37.01 -24.58
C ALA A 73 -8.16 -36.18 -25.25
N ALA A 74 -7.03 -35.96 -24.57
CA ALA A 74 -5.86 -35.32 -25.16
C ALA A 74 -4.58 -36.10 -24.87
N ILE A 75 -3.76 -36.26 -25.90
CA ILE A 75 -2.42 -36.84 -25.84
C ILE A 75 -1.43 -35.69 -25.94
N ALA A 76 -0.75 -35.39 -24.85
CA ALA A 76 0.21 -34.29 -24.77
C ALA A 76 1.25 -34.38 -25.89
N GLY A 77 1.36 -33.31 -26.69
CA GLY A 77 2.27 -33.22 -27.84
C GLY A 77 1.68 -33.71 -29.17
N ASP A 78 0.54 -34.41 -29.18
CA ASP A 78 -0.03 -35.03 -30.39
C ASP A 78 -1.52 -34.69 -30.58
N PRO A 79 -1.83 -33.56 -31.23
CA PRO A 79 -3.19 -33.16 -31.53
C PRO A 79 -3.93 -34.11 -32.48
N ASP A 80 -3.22 -34.77 -33.41
CA ASP A 80 -3.89 -35.56 -34.46
C ASP A 80 -4.35 -36.92 -33.94
N SER A 81 -3.66 -37.46 -32.92
CA SER A 81 -4.09 -38.68 -32.20
C SER A 81 -5.04 -38.40 -31.02
N SER A 82 -5.37 -37.13 -30.74
CA SER A 82 -6.20 -36.74 -29.59
C SER A 82 -7.70 -36.78 -29.92
N LEU A 83 -8.50 -37.54 -29.15
CA LEU A 83 -9.93 -37.70 -29.40
C LEU A 83 -10.72 -36.39 -29.28
N LEU A 84 -10.29 -35.47 -28.41
CA LEU A 84 -10.87 -34.13 -28.31
C LEU A 84 -10.75 -33.37 -29.64
N MET A 85 -9.62 -33.49 -30.32
CA MET A 85 -9.42 -32.85 -31.63
C MET A 85 -10.27 -33.50 -32.72
N ALA A 86 -10.39 -34.83 -32.72
CA ALA A 86 -11.28 -35.54 -33.63
C ALA A 86 -12.75 -35.11 -33.42
N ALA A 87 -13.17 -35.01 -32.15
CA ALA A 87 -14.51 -34.63 -31.76
C ALA A 87 -14.88 -33.21 -32.16
N ILE A 88 -13.97 -32.22 -32.01
CA ILE A 88 -14.23 -30.82 -32.42
C ILE A 88 -13.99 -30.56 -33.91
N ARG A 89 -13.26 -31.45 -34.62
CA ARG A 89 -13.07 -31.38 -36.08
C ARG A 89 -14.14 -32.15 -36.87
N TYR A 90 -14.94 -32.95 -36.19
CA TYR A 90 -15.97 -33.83 -36.77
C TYR A 90 -15.36 -34.93 -37.63
N ASP A 91 -14.25 -35.51 -37.14
CA ASP A 91 -13.55 -36.62 -37.78
C ASP A 91 -13.89 -37.94 -37.07
N GLY A 92 -15.04 -38.53 -37.42
CA GLY A 92 -15.54 -39.79 -36.85
C GLY A 92 -16.21 -39.68 -35.48
N LEU A 93 -16.06 -38.56 -34.78
CA LEU A 93 -16.76 -38.19 -33.54
C LEU A 93 -17.26 -36.73 -33.67
N GLU A 94 -18.46 -36.40 -33.21
CA GLU A 94 -19.07 -35.07 -33.38
C GLU A 94 -19.45 -34.45 -32.02
N MET A 95 -18.73 -33.41 -31.58
CA MET A 95 -19.04 -32.57 -30.41
C MET A 95 -18.50 -31.14 -30.61
N PRO A 96 -19.20 -30.06 -30.21
CA PRO A 96 -20.38 -30.00 -29.32
C PRO A 96 -21.72 -30.16 -30.08
N PRO A 97 -22.82 -30.49 -29.37
CA PRO A 97 -24.07 -30.97 -29.99
C PRO A 97 -24.84 -29.91 -30.81
N ASP A 98 -24.71 -28.63 -30.48
CA ASP A 98 -25.56 -27.57 -31.06
C ASP A 98 -24.85 -26.61 -32.03
N GLN A 99 -23.57 -26.29 -31.82
CA GLN A 99 -22.80 -25.36 -32.66
C GLN A 99 -21.31 -25.71 -32.74
N PRO A 100 -20.75 -25.99 -33.93
CA PRO A 100 -19.32 -26.30 -34.06
C PRO A 100 -18.47 -25.12 -33.59
N LEU A 101 -17.32 -25.42 -32.99
CA LEU A 101 -16.30 -24.42 -32.68
C LEU A 101 -15.83 -23.72 -33.97
N SER A 102 -15.39 -22.48 -33.85
CA SER A 102 -14.72 -21.75 -34.92
C SER A 102 -13.34 -22.34 -35.23
N ASP A 103 -12.81 -22.07 -36.42
CA ASP A 103 -11.48 -22.55 -36.81
C ASP A 103 -10.37 -21.99 -35.91
N ALA A 104 -10.56 -20.79 -35.36
CA ALA A 104 -9.64 -20.19 -34.39
C ALA A 104 -9.62 -20.96 -33.06
N GLU A 105 -10.79 -21.32 -32.53
CA GLU A 105 -10.91 -22.09 -31.30
C GLU A 105 -10.33 -23.51 -31.46
N LYS A 106 -10.57 -24.16 -32.60
CA LYS A 106 -9.95 -25.46 -32.93
C LYS A 106 -8.42 -25.33 -33.03
N ALA A 107 -7.91 -24.24 -33.61
CA ALA A 107 -6.48 -23.99 -33.71
C ALA A 107 -5.84 -23.74 -32.33
N ASP A 108 -6.58 -23.08 -31.41
CA ASP A 108 -6.13 -22.88 -30.04
C ASP A 108 -6.03 -24.22 -29.29
N PHE A 109 -7.04 -25.11 -29.37
CA PHE A 109 -6.94 -26.46 -28.81
C PHE A 109 -5.78 -27.29 -29.40
N ALA A 110 -5.59 -27.24 -30.73
CA ALA A 110 -4.47 -27.92 -31.37
C ALA A 110 -3.12 -27.39 -30.89
N THR A 111 -3.00 -26.08 -30.67
CA THR A 111 -1.79 -25.43 -30.17
C THR A 111 -1.52 -25.82 -28.73
N TRP A 112 -2.54 -25.79 -27.88
CA TRP A 112 -2.47 -26.19 -26.49
C TRP A 112 -2.02 -27.65 -26.33
N ILE A 113 -2.63 -28.58 -27.07
CA ILE A 113 -2.25 -30.01 -27.01
C ILE A 113 -0.80 -30.19 -27.48
N ARG A 114 -0.41 -29.53 -28.57
CA ARG A 114 0.96 -29.57 -29.10
C ARG A 114 1.99 -29.02 -28.11
N GLN A 115 1.61 -28.06 -27.29
CA GLN A 115 2.42 -27.49 -26.21
C GLN A 115 2.44 -28.36 -24.94
N GLY A 116 1.90 -29.58 -25.00
CA GLY A 116 1.92 -30.53 -23.89
C GLY A 116 0.62 -30.59 -23.09
N ALA A 117 -0.47 -30.00 -23.60
CA ALA A 117 -1.79 -29.97 -22.95
C ALA A 117 -1.71 -29.46 -21.49
N PHE A 118 -0.91 -28.41 -21.26
CA PHE A 118 -0.67 -27.86 -19.93
C PHE A 118 -1.99 -27.47 -19.25
N TRP A 119 -2.22 -28.02 -18.06
CA TRP A 119 -3.38 -27.68 -17.26
C TRP A 119 -2.93 -27.28 -15.85
N PRO A 120 -3.25 -26.06 -15.39
CA PRO A 120 -2.88 -25.62 -14.06
C PRO A 120 -3.68 -26.42 -13.03
N ILE A 121 -2.99 -27.31 -12.31
CA ILE A 121 -3.56 -28.07 -11.20
C ILE A 121 -3.78 -27.07 -10.06
N ALA A 122 -5.04 -26.80 -9.71
CA ALA A 122 -5.34 -26.26 -8.40
C ALA A 122 -4.86 -27.30 -7.38
N LYS A 123 -3.87 -26.95 -6.54
CA LYS A 123 -3.43 -27.81 -5.45
C LYS A 123 -4.61 -28.00 -4.50
N THR A 124 -5.44 -29.01 -4.72
CA THR A 124 -6.06 -29.71 -3.59
C THR A 124 -4.91 -30.27 -2.78
N ALA A 125 -4.91 -29.96 -1.48
CA ALA A 125 -3.90 -30.42 -0.56
C ALA A 125 -3.71 -31.94 -0.70
N SER A 126 -2.56 -32.38 -1.19
CA SER A 126 -2.12 -33.76 -1.05
C SER A 126 -0.60 -33.85 -1.04
N SER A 127 -0.14 -34.22 0.16
CA SER A 127 0.91 -35.20 0.44
C SER A 127 2.31 -34.94 -0.10
N ILE A 128 3.16 -34.44 0.79
CA ILE A 128 4.49 -35.04 0.97
C ILE A 128 4.27 -36.52 1.35
N PRO A 129 4.95 -37.49 0.73
CA PRO A 129 4.79 -38.89 1.10
C PRO A 129 5.38 -39.17 2.50
N GLY A 130 4.57 -39.74 3.40
CA GLY A 130 5.03 -40.76 4.33
C GLY A 130 5.30 -40.36 5.78
N GLY A 131 4.24 -40.32 6.59
CA GLY A 131 4.25 -40.67 8.01
C GLY A 131 2.91 -41.32 8.35
N PRO A 132 2.85 -42.56 8.88
CA PRO A 132 1.59 -43.27 9.01
C PRO A 132 0.81 -42.80 10.25
N GLY A 133 -0.40 -42.31 10.01
CA GLY A 133 -1.49 -42.33 11.00
C GLY A 133 -2.00 -40.96 11.43
N SER A 134 -3.06 -40.50 10.77
CA SER A 134 -4.34 -40.14 11.41
C SER A 134 -5.33 -39.68 10.34
N ASP A 135 -6.36 -40.49 10.13
CA ASP A 135 -7.62 -40.10 9.50
C ASP A 135 -8.35 -39.01 10.31
N GLU A 136 -9.34 -38.40 9.65
CA GLU A 136 -10.30 -37.36 10.10
C GLU A 136 -9.91 -35.93 9.73
N THR A 137 -10.33 -35.50 8.54
CA THR A 137 -10.41 -34.08 8.17
C THR A 137 -11.52 -33.40 8.97
N ASP A 138 -11.11 -32.69 10.01
CA ASP A 138 -11.88 -31.70 10.77
C ASP A 138 -12.48 -30.64 9.81
N PRO A 139 -13.76 -30.25 9.89
CA PRO A 139 -14.32 -29.13 9.13
C PRO A 139 -13.61 -27.78 9.35
N ALA A 140 -12.72 -27.67 10.35
CA ALA A 140 -11.76 -26.58 10.44
C ALA A 140 -10.72 -26.54 9.30
N SER A 141 -10.54 -27.62 8.54
CA SER A 141 -9.54 -27.72 7.46
C SER A 141 -9.89 -26.96 6.17
N ASP A 142 -11.08 -26.36 6.09
CA ASP A 142 -11.54 -25.52 4.96
C ASP A 142 -11.23 -24.02 5.13
N GLN A 143 -10.71 -23.60 6.29
CA GLN A 143 -10.28 -22.21 6.52
C GLN A 143 -8.78 -22.07 6.25
N GLY A 144 -8.37 -21.04 5.48
CA GLY A 144 -6.96 -20.88 5.08
C GLY A 144 -6.01 -20.68 6.27
N TRP A 145 -4.72 -20.98 6.08
CA TRP A 145 -3.68 -21.00 7.14
C TRP A 145 -3.68 -19.78 8.08
N ALA A 146 -4.00 -18.59 7.57
CA ALA A 146 -3.99 -17.35 8.33
C ALA A 146 -5.14 -17.22 9.34
N SER A 147 -6.21 -18.00 9.19
CA SER A 147 -7.36 -18.04 10.09
C SER A 147 -7.12 -18.91 11.33
N HIS A 148 -6.12 -19.80 11.29
CA HIS A 148 -5.81 -20.67 12.41
C HIS A 148 -5.27 -19.88 13.60
N PRO A 149 -5.53 -20.30 14.86
CA PRO A 149 -4.92 -19.67 16.04
C PRO A 149 -3.39 -19.53 15.92
N ILE A 150 -2.83 -18.48 16.51
CA ILE A 150 -1.37 -18.25 16.52
C ILE A 150 -0.69 -19.36 17.31
N ALA A 151 0.22 -20.10 16.68
CA ALA A 151 0.89 -21.26 17.26
C ALA A 151 2.41 -21.06 17.31
N THR A 152 2.93 -20.67 18.47
CA THR A 152 4.37 -20.58 18.74
C THR A 152 4.88 -21.94 19.20
N GLY A 153 5.18 -22.82 18.25
CA GLY A 153 5.81 -24.11 18.54
C GLY A 153 7.13 -23.99 19.35
N PRO A 154 7.75 -25.11 19.75
CA PRO A 154 9.02 -25.06 20.48
C PRO A 154 10.09 -24.33 19.64
N LEU A 155 10.89 -23.50 20.30
CA LEU A 155 11.96 -22.75 19.64
C LEU A 155 12.96 -23.71 18.97
N PRO A 156 13.35 -23.50 17.69
CA PRO A 156 14.25 -24.39 16.96
C PRO A 156 15.61 -24.53 17.63
N ASP A 157 16.10 -25.75 17.84
CA ASP A 157 17.39 -26.02 18.50
C ASP A 157 18.55 -25.19 17.90
N PRO A 158 19.52 -24.75 18.72
CA PRO A 158 20.65 -23.97 18.21
C PRO A 158 21.45 -24.76 17.16
N VAL A 159 21.71 -24.14 16.01
CA VAL A 159 22.53 -24.75 14.96
C VAL A 159 24.00 -24.83 15.43
N PRO A 160 24.64 -26.01 15.42
CA PRO A 160 26.02 -26.17 15.89
C PRO A 160 27.00 -25.24 15.17
N GLY A 161 27.83 -24.53 15.95
CA GLY A 161 28.87 -23.63 15.41
C GLY A 161 28.36 -22.25 14.97
N ILE A 162 27.04 -22.03 14.95
CA ILE A 162 26.42 -20.73 14.63
C ILE A 162 25.97 -20.05 15.91
N ARG A 163 26.24 -18.74 16.01
CA ARG A 163 25.77 -17.92 17.13
C ARG A 163 24.48 -17.20 16.76
N SER A 164 23.36 -17.65 17.31
CA SER A 164 22.03 -17.05 17.12
C SER A 164 21.57 -16.33 18.40
N PRO A 165 21.94 -15.05 18.61
CA PRO A 165 21.70 -14.37 19.89
C PRO A 165 20.23 -13.99 20.13
N THR A 166 19.41 -13.91 19.08
CA THR A 166 17.98 -13.59 19.19
C THR A 166 17.11 -14.77 18.74
N VAL A 167 15.81 -14.71 19.06
CA VAL A 167 14.85 -15.72 18.61
C VAL A 167 14.66 -15.68 17.09
N ILE A 168 14.63 -14.49 16.50
CA ILE A 168 14.62 -14.31 15.04
C ILE A 168 15.80 -15.06 14.42
N ASP A 169 17.00 -14.87 15.00
CA ASP A 169 18.19 -15.53 14.48
C ASP A 169 18.09 -17.06 14.54
N ARG A 170 17.49 -17.63 15.59
CA ARG A 170 17.29 -19.08 15.69
C ARG A 170 16.38 -19.63 14.59
N TYR A 171 15.28 -18.95 14.30
CA TYR A 171 14.37 -19.38 13.23
C TYR A 171 15.03 -19.30 11.85
N ILE A 172 15.71 -18.19 11.56
CA ILE A 172 16.40 -18.00 10.29
C ILE A 172 17.56 -18.98 10.12
N ASP A 173 18.41 -19.14 11.14
CA ASP A 173 19.56 -20.05 11.05
C ASP A 173 19.12 -21.51 10.93
N ALA A 174 18.04 -21.92 11.60
CA ALA A 174 17.49 -23.26 11.43
C ALA A 174 16.94 -23.49 10.00
N GLY A 175 16.26 -22.50 9.43
CA GLY A 175 15.77 -22.54 8.04
C GLY A 175 16.91 -22.63 7.03
N LEU A 176 17.92 -21.76 7.18
CA LEU A 176 19.13 -21.76 6.35
C LEU A 176 19.89 -23.09 6.45
N HIS A 177 20.12 -23.59 7.68
CA HIS A 177 20.82 -24.84 7.90
C HIS A 177 20.12 -26.04 7.25
N SER A 178 18.79 -26.08 7.32
CA SER A 178 17.98 -27.13 6.68
C SER A 178 18.10 -27.12 5.15
N ALA A 179 18.38 -25.95 4.56
CA ALA A 179 18.62 -25.78 3.14
C ALA A 179 20.10 -25.87 2.73
N GLY A 180 21.02 -26.12 3.67
CA GLY A 180 22.46 -26.13 3.40
C GLY A 180 23.07 -24.74 3.17
N LEU A 181 22.39 -23.68 3.60
CA LEU A 181 22.82 -22.28 3.47
C LEU A 181 23.37 -21.73 4.78
N HIS A 182 24.14 -20.65 4.66
CA HIS A 182 24.64 -19.88 5.80
C HIS A 182 24.37 -18.40 5.63
N ARG A 183 24.18 -17.75 6.77
CA ARG A 183 23.98 -16.31 6.88
C ARG A 183 25.23 -15.53 6.46
N ALA A 184 25.02 -14.44 5.71
CA ALA A 184 26.08 -13.47 5.39
C ALA A 184 26.69 -12.84 6.65
N PRO A 185 27.98 -12.45 6.63
CA PRO A 185 28.63 -11.82 7.78
C PRO A 185 27.94 -10.51 8.16
N THR A 186 28.08 -10.08 9.41
CA THR A 186 27.58 -8.77 9.89
C THR A 186 28.17 -7.63 9.05
N ALA A 187 27.33 -6.70 8.60
CA ALA A 187 27.76 -5.50 7.89
C ALA A 187 28.63 -4.60 8.78
N ASP A 188 29.49 -3.78 8.16
CA ASP A 188 30.28 -2.81 8.91
C ASP A 188 29.42 -1.70 9.52
N ARG A 189 30.00 -0.98 10.49
CA ARG A 189 29.28 0.04 11.26
C ARG A 189 28.73 1.19 10.40
N ILE A 190 29.38 1.54 9.30
CA ILE A 190 28.95 2.66 8.46
C ILE A 190 27.71 2.26 7.65
N ARG A 191 27.73 1.06 7.05
CA ARG A 191 26.53 0.47 6.40
C ARG A 191 25.38 0.32 7.38
N LEU A 192 25.64 -0.16 8.59
CA LEU A 192 24.61 -0.35 9.61
C LEU A 192 23.89 0.96 10.02
N ILE A 193 24.63 2.05 10.27
CA ILE A 193 23.98 3.34 10.59
C ILE A 193 23.26 3.92 9.39
N ARG A 194 23.82 3.80 8.18
CA ARG A 194 23.18 4.26 6.94
C ARG A 194 21.85 3.54 6.71
N ARG A 195 21.83 2.21 6.83
CA ARG A 195 20.63 1.38 6.73
C ARG A 195 19.58 1.79 7.77
N LEU A 196 19.95 1.83 9.04
CA LEU A 196 19.05 2.25 10.12
C LEU A 196 18.47 3.65 9.89
N SER A 197 19.28 4.62 9.47
CA SER A 197 18.82 5.98 9.20
C SER A 197 17.78 6.02 8.08
N TYR A 198 17.99 5.31 6.98
CA TYR A 198 16.99 5.27 5.91
C TYR A 198 15.74 4.46 6.30
N ASP A 199 15.90 3.34 6.99
CA ASP A 199 14.80 2.45 7.35
C ASP A 199 13.92 3.06 8.45
N LEU A 200 14.52 3.68 9.48
CA LEU A 200 13.81 4.26 10.61
C LEU A 200 13.48 5.75 10.43
N LEU A 201 14.33 6.57 9.81
CA LEU A 201 14.12 8.02 9.71
C LEU A 201 13.74 8.47 8.28
N GLY A 202 14.05 7.66 7.27
CA GLY A 202 13.80 7.98 5.86
C GLY A 202 14.78 9.00 5.27
N VAL A 203 15.90 9.25 5.93
CA VAL A 203 16.93 10.23 5.54
C VAL A 203 18.33 9.69 5.84
N PRO A 204 19.38 10.12 5.12
CA PRO A 204 20.76 9.70 5.40
C PRO A 204 21.26 10.21 6.76
N PRO A 205 22.18 9.50 7.43
CA PRO A 205 22.86 10.00 8.62
C PRO A 205 23.82 11.14 8.27
N SER A 206 24.04 12.07 9.20
CA SER A 206 25.09 13.08 9.04
C SER A 206 26.48 12.45 9.20
N PRO A 207 27.53 12.99 8.52
CA PRO A 207 28.91 12.53 8.70
C PRO A 207 29.37 12.48 10.16
N GLU A 208 28.92 13.44 10.98
CA GLU A 208 29.26 13.55 12.39
C GLU A 208 28.56 12.48 13.24
N SER A 209 27.36 12.07 12.84
CA SER A 209 26.62 10.97 13.48
C SER A 209 27.28 9.63 13.18
N ILE A 210 27.76 9.44 11.96
CA ILE A 210 28.55 8.27 11.56
C ILE A 210 29.83 8.19 12.40
N ASP A 211 30.63 9.26 12.46
CA ASP A 211 31.87 9.27 13.23
C ASP A 211 31.65 8.91 14.70
N ARG A 212 30.64 9.53 15.31
CA ARG A 212 30.27 9.28 16.70
C ARG A 212 29.92 7.81 16.92
N PHE A 213 29.14 7.22 16.00
CA PHE A 213 28.75 5.82 16.11
C PHE A 213 29.94 4.89 15.85
N VAL A 214 30.75 5.12 14.83
CA VAL A 214 31.92 4.29 14.50
C VAL A 214 32.94 4.30 15.64
N ALA A 215 33.15 5.45 16.28
CA ALA A 215 34.04 5.60 17.43
C ALA A 215 33.49 5.00 18.74
N ASP A 216 32.18 4.75 18.86
CA ASP A 216 31.56 4.24 20.08
C ASP A 216 31.86 2.75 20.29
N ARG A 217 32.82 2.46 21.17
CA ARG A 217 33.27 1.10 21.53
C ARG A 217 32.44 0.43 22.62
N ARG A 218 31.38 1.06 23.15
CA ARG A 218 30.54 0.44 24.18
C ARG A 218 29.84 -0.80 23.64
N PRO A 219 29.69 -1.89 24.43
CA PRO A 219 29.01 -3.11 23.98
C PRO A 219 27.56 -2.89 23.51
N ASN A 220 26.87 -1.88 24.04
CA ASN A 220 25.49 -1.52 23.68
C ASN A 220 25.39 -0.33 22.71
N ALA A 221 26.48 0.06 22.04
CA ALA A 221 26.49 1.22 21.15
C ALA A 221 25.41 1.16 20.05
N TYR A 222 25.22 -0.01 19.42
CA TYR A 222 24.20 -0.23 18.39
C TYR A 222 22.78 -0.06 18.94
N VAL A 223 22.50 -0.67 20.08
CA VAL A 223 21.18 -0.60 20.73
C VAL A 223 20.83 0.84 21.12
N ARG A 224 21.81 1.60 21.64
CA ARG A 224 21.63 3.03 21.94
C ARG A 224 21.36 3.88 20.69
N LEU A 225 21.98 3.54 19.55
CA LEU A 225 21.70 4.20 18.27
C LEU A 225 20.25 3.96 17.86
N VAL A 226 19.79 2.71 17.90
CA VAL A 226 18.39 2.33 17.63
C VAL A 226 17.43 3.10 18.55
N ASP A 227 17.69 3.14 19.85
CA ASP A 227 16.87 3.88 20.82
C ASP A 227 16.79 5.38 20.51
N SER A 228 17.92 5.98 20.10
CA SER A 228 17.93 7.39 19.71
C SER A 228 17.11 7.67 18.45
N MET A 229 17.05 6.73 17.51
CA MET A 229 16.27 6.88 16.28
C MET A 229 14.76 6.71 16.53
N PHE A 230 14.36 5.80 17.43
CA PHE A 230 12.95 5.70 17.84
C PHE A 230 12.44 6.92 18.61
N ALA A 231 13.34 7.72 19.18
CA ALA A 231 13.01 8.96 19.86
C ALA A 231 13.02 10.19 18.93
N ASP A 232 13.49 10.04 17.69
CA ASP A 232 13.57 11.12 16.70
C ASP A 232 12.21 11.29 16.00
N PRO A 233 11.63 12.51 15.90
CA PRO A 233 10.35 12.74 15.23
C PRO A 233 10.31 12.30 13.75
N ALA A 234 11.46 12.19 13.08
CA ALA A 234 11.57 11.65 11.74
C ALA A 234 11.16 10.17 11.66
N TYR A 235 11.18 9.44 12.78
CA TYR A 235 10.66 8.07 12.88
C TYR A 235 9.19 7.99 12.50
N GLY A 236 8.33 8.74 13.18
CA GLY A 236 6.90 8.77 12.87
C GLY A 236 6.62 9.27 11.46
N THR A 237 7.45 10.19 10.96
CA THR A 237 7.37 10.65 9.56
C THR A 237 7.67 9.52 8.56
N ARG A 238 8.70 8.70 8.81
CA ARG A 238 9.03 7.54 7.96
C ARG A 238 7.94 6.48 8.01
N MET A 239 7.48 6.12 9.21
CA MET A 239 6.42 5.13 9.39
C MET A 239 5.10 5.58 8.77
N ALA A 240 4.74 6.86 8.94
CA ALA A 240 3.56 7.43 8.28
C ALA A 240 3.66 7.33 6.77
N ARG A 241 4.83 7.57 6.17
CA ARG A 241 4.95 7.43 4.71
C ARG A 241 4.58 6.04 4.24
N LEU A 242 5.03 4.99 4.93
CA LEU A 242 4.72 3.61 4.55
C LEU A 242 3.23 3.30 4.75
N TRP A 243 2.64 3.78 5.85
CA TRP A 243 1.20 3.62 6.13
C TRP A 243 0.32 4.31 5.09
N LEU A 244 0.68 5.54 4.69
CA LEU A 244 -0.11 6.37 3.77
C LEU A 244 -0.23 5.78 2.37
N ASP A 245 0.66 4.87 1.98
CA ASP A 245 0.53 4.10 0.74
C ASP A 245 -0.58 3.06 0.82
N LEU A 246 -0.71 2.38 1.96
CA LEU A 246 -1.73 1.35 2.20
C LEU A 246 -3.13 1.95 2.11
N VAL A 247 -3.29 3.13 2.70
CA VAL A 247 -4.57 3.84 2.83
C VAL A 247 -4.77 4.86 1.72
N ARG A 248 -4.06 4.72 0.59
CA ARG A 248 -4.21 5.50 -0.66
C ARG A 248 -4.32 7.01 -0.41
N TYR A 249 -3.52 7.53 0.52
CA TYR A 249 -3.66 8.91 0.97
C TYR A 249 -3.43 9.91 -0.18
N ALA A 250 -4.35 10.86 -0.32
CA ALA A 250 -4.14 12.08 -1.08
C ALA A 250 -5.07 13.19 -0.56
N GLU A 251 -4.70 14.42 -0.82
CA GLU A 251 -5.37 15.64 -0.38
C GLU A 251 -6.33 16.17 -1.46
N SER A 252 -6.88 15.28 -2.28
CA SER A 252 -7.79 15.65 -3.36
C SER A 252 -8.87 14.60 -3.58
N ASP A 253 -9.93 14.93 -4.30
CA ASP A 253 -11.07 14.03 -4.48
C ASP A 253 -10.83 12.87 -5.46
N GLY A 254 -10.24 13.13 -6.63
CA GLY A 254 -10.28 12.24 -7.81
C GLY A 254 -11.72 11.96 -8.30
N TRP A 255 -11.98 11.37 -9.49
CA TRP A 255 -11.07 11.04 -10.61
C TRP A 255 -11.06 12.12 -11.68
N ARG A 256 -12.18 12.74 -12.06
CA ARG A 256 -12.22 13.85 -13.03
C ARG A 256 -12.26 15.18 -12.31
N ALA A 257 -13.18 15.33 -11.36
CA ALA A 257 -13.23 16.47 -10.46
C ALA A 257 -12.26 16.25 -9.28
N ASP A 258 -10.98 16.60 -9.47
CA ASP A 258 -9.92 16.41 -8.47
C ASP A 258 -9.81 17.59 -7.49
N ALA A 259 -10.92 17.92 -6.83
CA ALA A 259 -11.00 19.06 -5.92
C ALA A 259 -10.08 18.85 -4.69
N TYR A 260 -9.44 19.93 -4.23
CA TYR A 260 -8.53 19.90 -3.09
C TYR A 260 -9.30 19.69 -1.77
N ARG A 261 -8.71 18.92 -0.85
CA ARG A 261 -9.20 18.66 0.51
C ARG A 261 -8.28 19.36 1.52
N PRO A 262 -8.56 20.61 1.93
CA PRO A 262 -7.57 21.43 2.63
C PRO A 262 -7.14 20.93 4.00
N GLN A 263 -7.93 20.05 4.63
CA GLN A 263 -7.67 19.50 5.96
C GLN A 263 -7.32 18.00 5.96
N ALA A 264 -7.15 17.38 4.79
CA ALA A 264 -6.76 15.97 4.71
C ALA A 264 -5.38 15.70 5.37
N TRP A 265 -4.48 16.70 5.39
CA TRP A 265 -3.20 16.63 6.10
C TRP A 265 -3.30 16.28 7.58
N ARG A 266 -4.44 16.55 8.23
CA ARG A 266 -4.64 16.19 9.64
C ARG A 266 -4.59 14.68 9.86
N TYR A 267 -5.10 13.89 8.92
CA TYR A 267 -4.97 12.43 8.98
C TYR A 267 -3.50 12.00 8.86
N ARG A 268 -2.73 12.58 7.93
CA ARG A 268 -1.28 12.32 7.79
C ARG A 268 -0.54 12.63 9.09
N ASP A 269 -0.86 13.76 9.72
CA ASP A 269 -0.23 14.18 10.97
C ASP A 269 -0.66 13.31 12.15
N PHE A 270 -1.92 12.88 12.21
CA PHE A 270 -2.38 11.86 13.17
C PHE A 270 -1.53 10.60 13.06
N VAL A 271 -1.33 10.07 11.85
CA VAL A 271 -0.55 8.84 11.63
C VAL A 271 0.90 9.03 12.07
N ALA A 272 1.55 10.13 11.69
CA ALA A 272 2.92 10.42 12.11
C ALA A 272 3.05 10.59 13.63
N GLY A 273 2.08 11.29 14.24
CA GLY A 273 1.98 11.46 15.69
C GLY A 273 1.76 10.14 16.42
N ALA A 274 0.86 9.27 15.94
CA ALA A 274 0.58 7.97 16.53
C ALA A 274 1.83 7.10 16.65
N PHE A 275 2.67 7.06 15.61
CA PHE A 275 3.93 6.31 15.67
C PHE A 275 4.95 6.95 16.63
N ASN A 276 5.07 8.28 16.67
CA ASN A 276 5.99 8.97 17.58
C ASN A 276 5.57 8.85 19.04
N ASP A 277 4.26 8.89 19.31
CA ASP A 277 3.68 8.75 20.65
C ASP A 277 3.65 7.29 21.12
N LYS A 278 4.07 6.35 20.27
CA LYS A 278 4.07 4.90 20.53
C LYS A 278 2.67 4.37 20.84
N MET A 279 1.67 4.90 20.14
CA MET A 279 0.29 4.45 20.22
C MET A 279 0.22 2.93 19.97
N PRO A 280 -0.41 2.16 20.87
CA PRO A 280 -0.70 0.75 20.64
C PRO A 280 -1.45 0.56 19.31
N TYR A 281 -1.11 -0.49 18.57
CA TYR A 281 -1.69 -0.69 17.23
C TYR A 281 -3.19 -0.98 17.25
N ASP A 282 -3.69 -1.64 18.30
CA ASP A 282 -5.12 -1.82 18.56
C ASP A 282 -5.86 -0.48 18.71
N GLU A 283 -5.30 0.44 19.49
CA GLU A 283 -5.84 1.80 19.61
C GLU A 283 -5.77 2.55 18.26
N PHE A 284 -4.65 2.46 17.56
CA PHE A 284 -4.45 3.08 16.24
C PHE A 284 -5.47 2.59 15.19
N VAL A 285 -5.77 1.29 15.17
CA VAL A 285 -6.81 0.71 14.30
C VAL A 285 -8.19 1.20 14.74
N SER A 286 -8.48 1.16 16.04
CA SER A 286 -9.79 1.52 16.57
C SER A 286 -10.18 2.96 16.29
N LEU A 287 -9.25 3.90 16.47
CA LEU A 287 -9.48 5.32 16.17
C LEU A 287 -9.72 5.58 14.68
N GLN A 288 -9.10 4.80 13.78
CA GLN A 288 -9.29 4.98 12.33
C GLN A 288 -10.64 4.46 11.84
N ILE A 289 -11.20 3.42 12.49
CA ILE A 289 -12.48 2.82 12.09
C ILE A 289 -13.65 3.52 12.79
N ALA A 290 -13.48 3.89 14.06
CA ALA A 290 -14.56 4.34 14.94
C ALA A 290 -14.18 5.48 15.89
N GLY A 291 -13.17 6.29 15.56
CA GLY A 291 -12.70 7.37 16.44
C GLY A 291 -13.78 8.39 16.83
N ASP A 292 -14.72 8.70 15.92
CA ASP A 292 -15.88 9.54 16.21
C ASP A 292 -16.90 8.88 17.15
N GLU A 293 -16.97 7.54 17.19
CA GLU A 293 -17.85 6.83 18.11
C GLU A 293 -17.22 6.69 19.50
N ILE A 294 -15.93 6.34 19.54
CA ILE A 294 -15.16 6.03 20.76
C ILE A 294 -14.77 7.31 21.51
N SER A 295 -14.45 8.39 20.81
CA SER A 295 -13.98 9.65 21.41
C SER A 295 -14.46 10.86 20.60
N PRO A 296 -15.78 11.12 20.55
CA PRO A 296 -16.40 12.13 19.68
C PRO A 296 -15.91 13.58 19.89
N GLY A 297 -15.34 13.87 21.06
CA GLY A 297 -14.81 15.18 21.45
C GLY A 297 -13.29 15.33 21.35
N ASP A 298 -12.56 14.30 20.89
CA ASP A 298 -11.12 14.36 20.69
C ASP A 298 -10.80 14.62 19.21
N ASP A 299 -10.24 15.80 18.91
CA ASP A 299 -9.80 16.18 17.57
C ASP A 299 -8.83 15.17 16.94
N ARG A 300 -8.03 14.48 17.75
CA ARG A 300 -7.13 13.43 17.26
C ARG A 300 -7.91 12.21 16.77
N ALA A 301 -8.91 11.76 17.52
CA ALA A 301 -9.79 10.67 17.14
C ALA A 301 -10.61 11.00 15.88
N LEU A 302 -11.06 12.25 15.77
CA LEU A 302 -11.77 12.75 14.59
C LEU A 302 -10.88 12.85 13.35
N ALA A 303 -9.60 13.23 13.52
CA ALA A 303 -8.63 13.20 12.45
C ALA A 303 -8.31 11.76 12.01
N ALA A 304 -8.24 10.81 12.95
CA ALA A 304 -7.99 9.40 12.69
C ALA A 304 -9.07 8.76 11.81
N VAL A 305 -10.35 8.99 12.13
CA VAL A 305 -11.48 8.46 11.34
C VAL A 305 -11.58 9.08 9.93
N GLY A 306 -10.80 10.12 9.66
CA GLY A 306 -10.51 10.60 8.32
C GLY A 306 -10.03 9.50 7.36
N PHE A 307 -9.55 8.36 7.86
CA PHE A 307 -9.32 7.11 7.10
C PHE A 307 -10.48 6.77 6.16
N LEU A 308 -11.73 6.83 6.65
CA LEU A 308 -12.94 6.52 5.89
C LEU A 308 -13.28 7.58 4.82
N ARG A 309 -12.60 8.74 4.86
CA ARG A 309 -12.72 9.84 3.88
C ARG A 309 -11.62 9.84 2.82
N LEU A 310 -10.65 8.93 2.86
CA LEU A 310 -9.51 8.93 1.92
C LEU A 310 -9.85 8.37 0.53
N GLY A 311 -10.96 7.65 0.40
CA GLY A 311 -11.47 7.14 -0.87
C GLY A 311 -11.78 8.22 -1.89
N ILE A 312 -11.89 7.80 -3.15
CA ILE A 312 -12.24 8.65 -4.28
C ILE A 312 -13.74 8.93 -4.26
N PHE A 313 -14.13 10.20 -4.36
CA PHE A 313 -15.51 10.53 -4.67
C PHE A 313 -15.62 11.81 -5.50
N GLU A 314 -16.55 11.82 -6.45
CA GLU A 314 -16.78 12.98 -7.31
C GLU A 314 -18.03 13.72 -6.87
N TYR A 315 -17.88 14.98 -6.45
CA TYR A 315 -19.01 15.76 -5.96
C TYR A 315 -20.06 16.07 -7.04
N ASN A 316 -19.69 15.98 -8.31
CA ASN A 316 -20.53 16.26 -9.48
C ASN A 316 -20.88 15.00 -10.29
N GLN A 317 -20.83 13.82 -9.68
CA GLN A 317 -21.20 12.57 -10.34
C GLN A 317 -22.69 12.55 -10.71
N ARG A 318 -23.00 12.11 -11.95
CA ARG A 318 -24.40 12.02 -12.42
C ARG A 318 -25.11 10.75 -11.97
N ASP A 319 -24.36 9.66 -11.77
CA ASP A 319 -24.85 8.42 -11.18
C ASP A 319 -24.64 8.44 -9.66
N ALA A 320 -25.58 9.06 -8.94
CA ALA A 320 -25.47 9.23 -7.50
C ALA A 320 -25.57 7.90 -6.72
N GLU A 321 -26.35 6.95 -7.23
CA GLU A 321 -26.47 5.61 -6.65
C GLU A 321 -25.17 4.84 -6.80
N GLY A 322 -24.61 4.77 -8.01
CA GLY A 322 -23.31 4.13 -8.25
C GLY A 322 -22.18 4.79 -7.45
N GLN A 323 -22.22 6.11 -7.28
CA GLN A 323 -21.25 6.83 -6.45
C GLN A 323 -21.33 6.41 -4.97
N TRP A 324 -22.54 6.25 -4.42
CA TRP A 324 -22.73 5.75 -3.06
C TRP A 324 -22.21 4.33 -2.90
N GLN A 325 -22.52 3.43 -3.84
CA GLN A 325 -21.99 2.07 -3.83
C GLN A 325 -20.46 2.09 -3.78
N ASN A 326 -19.81 2.83 -4.68
CA ASN A 326 -18.35 2.95 -4.72
C ASN A 326 -17.73 3.48 -3.41
N ILE A 327 -18.37 4.46 -2.74
CA ILE A 327 -17.87 5.01 -1.47
C ILE A 327 -17.86 3.95 -0.37
N VAL A 328 -18.98 3.25 -0.18
CA VAL A 328 -19.12 2.24 0.88
C VAL A 328 -18.30 0.98 0.57
N ASP A 329 -18.26 0.58 -0.70
CA ASP A 329 -17.42 -0.52 -1.18
C ASP A 329 -15.95 -0.22 -0.89
N GLU A 330 -15.50 1.00 -1.16
CA GLU A 330 -14.13 1.41 -0.84
C GLU A 330 -13.82 1.36 0.66
N MET A 331 -14.72 1.86 1.54
CA MET A 331 -14.52 1.69 2.98
C MET A 331 -14.38 0.21 3.39
N THR A 332 -15.12 -0.67 2.71
CA THR A 332 -15.10 -2.12 2.95
C THR A 332 -13.80 -2.75 2.47
N ASP A 333 -13.43 -2.48 1.21
CA ASP A 333 -12.28 -3.05 0.52
C ASP A 333 -10.99 -2.66 1.24
N VAL A 334 -10.79 -1.38 1.57
CA VAL A 334 -9.58 -0.94 2.28
C VAL A 334 -9.46 -1.53 3.66
N THR A 335 -10.57 -1.66 4.38
CA THR A 335 -10.56 -2.17 5.75
C THR A 335 -10.16 -3.65 5.71
N ALA A 336 -10.73 -4.41 4.77
CA ALA A 336 -10.36 -5.81 4.56
C ALA A 336 -8.90 -5.96 4.11
N ASP A 337 -8.46 -5.20 3.11
CA ASP A 337 -7.09 -5.31 2.58
C ASP A 337 -6.04 -4.90 3.61
N VAL A 338 -6.27 -3.78 4.30
CA VAL A 338 -5.31 -3.23 5.27
C VAL A 338 -5.30 -4.05 6.55
N PHE A 339 -6.43 -4.48 7.10
CA PHE A 339 -6.40 -5.13 8.42
C PHE A 339 -6.48 -6.66 8.37
N LEU A 340 -7.01 -7.23 7.28
CA LEU A 340 -7.33 -8.66 7.20
C LEU A 340 -6.64 -9.41 6.05
N ALA A 341 -6.04 -8.69 5.09
CA ALA A 341 -5.29 -9.27 3.96
C ALA A 341 -6.03 -10.39 3.21
N THR A 342 -7.30 -10.18 2.85
CA THR A 342 -8.16 -11.26 2.29
C THR A 342 -8.77 -11.02 0.92
N GLY A 343 -8.28 -10.06 0.12
CA GLY A 343 -8.74 -9.89 -1.27
C GLY A 343 -10.27 -9.84 -1.43
N LEU A 344 -10.98 -9.36 -0.40
CA LEU A 344 -12.43 -9.55 -0.22
C LEU A 344 -13.24 -8.92 -1.36
N ALA A 345 -12.68 -7.89 -2.00
CA ALA A 345 -13.26 -7.19 -3.15
C ALA A 345 -13.68 -8.12 -4.30
N CYS A 346 -13.04 -9.28 -4.50
CA CYS A 346 -13.45 -10.25 -5.51
C CYS A 346 -14.85 -10.83 -5.23
N ALA A 347 -15.22 -10.96 -3.95
CA ALA A 347 -16.52 -11.48 -3.52
C ALA A 347 -17.69 -10.49 -3.73
N LYS A 348 -17.41 -9.26 -4.17
CA LYS A 348 -18.41 -8.20 -4.38
C LYS A 348 -19.44 -8.54 -5.47
N CYS A 349 -18.97 -9.14 -6.56
CA CYS A 349 -19.77 -9.40 -7.75
C CYS A 349 -20.28 -10.84 -7.84
N HIS A 350 -19.45 -11.80 -7.43
CA HIS A 350 -19.72 -13.24 -7.42
C HIS A 350 -19.06 -13.86 -6.18
N ASP A 351 -19.37 -15.11 -5.84
CA ASP A 351 -18.62 -15.82 -4.79
C ASP A 351 -17.15 -15.88 -5.17
N HIS A 352 -16.25 -15.67 -4.21
CA HIS A 352 -14.83 -15.57 -4.49
C HIS A 352 -14.31 -16.78 -5.29
N LYS A 353 -13.49 -16.54 -6.32
CA LYS A 353 -13.13 -17.56 -7.32
C LYS A 353 -12.28 -18.70 -6.76
N PHE A 354 -11.43 -18.41 -5.78
CA PHE A 354 -10.40 -19.34 -5.29
C PHE A 354 -10.60 -19.69 -3.81
N ASP A 355 -10.77 -18.69 -2.97
CA ASP A 355 -11.15 -18.86 -1.57
C ASP A 355 -12.65 -19.12 -1.37
N PRO A 356 -13.06 -19.95 -0.38
CA PRO A 356 -14.44 -20.21 0.02
C PRO A 356 -15.08 -19.00 0.74
N ILE A 357 -15.06 -17.84 0.07
CA ILE A 357 -15.66 -16.60 0.56
C ILE A 357 -16.93 -16.34 -0.27
N PRO A 358 -18.12 -16.66 0.26
CA PRO A 358 -19.36 -16.38 -0.45
C PRO A 358 -19.57 -14.88 -0.57
N ARG A 359 -20.29 -14.47 -1.60
CA ARG A 359 -20.66 -13.06 -1.83
C ARG A 359 -21.38 -12.45 -0.64
N SER A 360 -22.13 -13.25 0.13
CA SER A 360 -22.77 -12.80 1.37
C SER A 360 -21.80 -12.20 2.37
N ASP A 361 -20.56 -12.69 2.45
CA ASP A 361 -19.57 -12.21 3.41
C ASP A 361 -19.12 -10.79 3.11
N TYR A 362 -18.97 -10.46 1.81
CA TYR A 362 -18.70 -9.11 1.36
C TYR A 362 -19.75 -8.13 1.90
N PHE A 363 -21.04 -8.47 1.71
CA PHE A 363 -22.14 -7.60 2.11
C PHE A 363 -22.39 -7.58 3.62
N ARG A 364 -22.05 -8.65 4.35
CA ARG A 364 -22.03 -8.65 5.82
C ARG A 364 -21.01 -7.63 6.35
N LEU A 365 -19.78 -7.65 5.84
CA LEU A 365 -18.76 -6.67 6.24
C LEU A 365 -19.14 -5.26 5.78
N ARG A 366 -19.59 -5.09 4.53
CA ARG A 366 -20.03 -3.80 3.97
C ARG A 366 -21.14 -3.15 4.78
N SER A 367 -22.04 -3.93 5.37
CA SER A 367 -23.14 -3.40 6.19
C SER A 367 -22.68 -2.66 7.44
N VAL A 368 -21.42 -2.85 7.89
CA VAL A 368 -20.81 -2.06 8.96
C VAL A 368 -20.69 -0.59 8.58
N PHE A 369 -20.40 -0.29 7.30
CA PHE A 369 -20.16 1.06 6.81
C PHE A 369 -21.41 1.73 6.20
N GLU A 370 -22.50 0.99 6.02
CA GLU A 370 -23.75 1.54 5.46
C GLU A 370 -24.35 2.72 6.24
N PRO A 371 -24.23 2.82 7.59
CA PRO A 371 -24.71 3.99 8.33
C PRO A 371 -23.88 5.26 8.12
N VAL A 372 -22.65 5.16 7.59
CA VAL A 372 -21.68 6.26 7.56
C VAL A 372 -22.20 7.45 6.75
N VAL A 373 -22.01 8.65 7.28
CA VAL A 373 -22.26 9.93 6.58
C VAL A 373 -21.04 10.83 6.70
N PHE A 374 -20.83 11.64 5.67
CA PHE A 374 -19.73 12.61 5.62
C PHE A 374 -20.04 13.82 6.50
N VAL A 375 -19.14 14.14 7.42
CA VAL A 375 -19.26 15.30 8.30
C VAL A 375 -18.02 16.16 8.17
N ASP A 376 -18.22 17.40 7.78
CA ASP A 376 -17.16 18.41 7.72
C ASP A 376 -17.32 19.31 8.95
N ARG A 377 -16.42 19.16 9.95
CA ARG A 377 -16.53 19.87 11.23
C ARG A 377 -15.71 21.16 11.20
N ALA A 378 -16.37 22.30 11.43
CA ALA A 378 -15.67 23.54 11.71
C ALA A 378 -14.88 23.40 13.01
N ILE A 379 -13.59 23.76 12.99
CA ILE A 379 -12.77 23.83 14.19
C ILE A 379 -12.84 25.27 14.69
N PRO A 380 -13.47 25.55 15.84
CA PRO A 380 -13.52 26.89 16.38
C PRO A 380 -12.10 27.37 16.70
N THR A 381 -11.61 28.38 15.99
CA THR A 381 -10.34 29.03 16.30
C THR A 381 -10.52 30.38 17.01
N ALA A 382 -11.76 30.87 17.12
CA ALA A 382 -12.08 32.11 17.82
C ALA A 382 -11.95 31.93 19.34
N VAL A 383 -11.36 32.91 20.02
CA VAL A 383 -11.32 32.95 21.49
C VAL A 383 -12.68 33.39 22.07
N PRO A 384 -13.09 32.91 23.25
CA PRO A 384 -14.40 33.22 23.84
C PRO A 384 -14.71 34.73 23.94
N GLU A 385 -13.70 35.57 24.15
CA GLU A 385 -13.86 37.02 24.25
C GLU A 385 -14.30 37.69 22.92
N GLN A 386 -14.11 37.00 21.80
CA GLN A 386 -14.46 37.47 20.45
C GLN A 386 -15.81 36.93 19.96
N GLU A 387 -16.48 36.06 20.74
CA GLU A 387 -17.70 35.37 20.31
C GLU A 387 -18.84 36.35 19.97
N ASN A 388 -19.00 37.42 20.75
CA ASN A 388 -20.00 38.46 20.46
C ASN A 388 -19.70 39.19 19.14
N GLU A 389 -18.43 39.53 18.87
CA GLU A 389 -18.03 40.18 17.62
C GLU A 389 -18.28 39.25 16.43
N VAL A 390 -17.94 37.96 16.56
CA VAL A 390 -18.23 36.95 15.53
C VAL A 390 -19.72 36.84 15.26
N ASN A 391 -20.55 36.75 16.30
CA ASN A 391 -22.00 36.66 16.16
C ASN A 391 -22.60 37.90 15.50
N ASP A 392 -22.16 39.10 15.88
CA ASP A 392 -22.59 40.36 15.28
C ASP A 392 -22.20 40.42 13.79
N LEU A 393 -20.97 40.03 13.45
CA LEU A 393 -20.49 39.98 12.06
C LEU A 393 -21.23 38.93 11.23
N LEU A 394 -21.55 37.75 11.78
CA LEU A 394 -22.33 36.72 11.09
C LEU A 394 -23.78 37.18 10.87
N ALA A 395 -24.39 37.86 11.84
CA ALA A 395 -25.72 38.45 11.70
C ALA A 395 -25.72 39.55 10.63
N GLU A 396 -24.71 40.41 10.63
CA GLU A 396 -24.54 41.43 9.61
C GLU A 396 -24.33 40.79 8.22
N LEU A 397 -23.46 39.79 8.11
CA LEU A 397 -23.22 39.04 6.88
C LEU A 397 -24.54 38.46 6.34
N SER A 398 -25.33 37.81 7.19
CA SER A 398 -26.65 37.29 6.82
C SER A 398 -27.59 38.38 6.30
N SER A 399 -27.53 39.60 6.83
CA SER A 399 -28.31 40.73 6.30
C SER A 399 -27.78 41.25 4.96
N VAL A 400 -26.45 41.18 4.76
CA VAL A 400 -25.78 41.69 3.56
C VAL A 400 -25.95 40.76 2.37
N GLU A 401 -25.93 39.44 2.56
CA GLU A 401 -25.93 38.47 1.45
C GLU A 401 -26.99 37.37 1.51
N GLY A 402 -27.65 37.19 2.67
CA GLY A 402 -28.39 35.97 2.95
C GLY A 402 -29.60 35.72 2.04
N GLU A 403 -30.26 36.75 1.53
CA GLU A 403 -31.37 36.58 0.58
C GLU A 403 -30.90 36.11 -0.79
N GLU A 404 -29.86 36.74 -1.33
CA GLU A 404 -29.28 36.44 -2.63
C GLU A 404 -28.60 35.08 -2.63
N VAL A 405 -27.78 34.79 -1.61
CA VAL A 405 -27.12 33.48 -1.45
C VAL A 405 -28.15 32.36 -1.37
N ARG A 406 -29.24 32.55 -0.62
CA ARG A 406 -30.35 31.58 -0.55
C ARG A 406 -31.05 31.40 -1.89
N LYS A 407 -31.47 32.49 -2.55
CA LYS A 407 -32.09 32.41 -3.89
C LYS A 407 -31.21 31.71 -4.90
N MET A 408 -29.90 32.01 -4.89
CA MET A 408 -28.92 31.36 -5.77
C MET A 408 -28.76 29.88 -5.45
N SER A 409 -28.72 29.53 -4.16
CA SER A 409 -28.63 28.16 -3.68
C SER A 409 -29.85 27.35 -4.10
N ASP A 410 -31.05 27.89 -3.86
CA ASP A 410 -32.33 27.26 -4.22
C ASP A 410 -32.44 27.09 -5.74
N ALA A 411 -32.15 28.14 -6.53
CA ALA A 411 -32.19 28.08 -7.99
C ALA A 411 -31.15 27.11 -8.59
N HIS A 412 -30.04 26.86 -7.90
CA HIS A 412 -29.09 25.84 -8.31
C HIS A 412 -29.58 24.43 -7.93
N ALA A 413 -30.08 24.25 -6.70
CA ALA A 413 -30.63 22.99 -6.23
C ALA A 413 -31.85 22.53 -7.06
N GLU A 414 -32.68 23.44 -7.56
CA GLU A 414 -33.85 23.14 -8.40
C GLU A 414 -33.51 22.46 -9.74
N ARG A 415 -32.22 22.42 -10.13
CA ARG A 415 -31.75 21.75 -11.35
C ARG A 415 -31.63 20.23 -11.20
N PHE A 416 -31.63 19.73 -9.98
CA PHE A 416 -31.48 18.32 -9.70
C PHE A 416 -32.80 17.56 -9.90
N PRO A 417 -32.74 16.24 -10.21
CA PRO A 417 -33.92 15.38 -10.31
C PRO A 417 -34.80 15.40 -9.05
N ALA A 418 -36.10 15.11 -9.21
CA ALA A 418 -37.11 15.24 -8.15
C ALA A 418 -36.85 14.32 -6.95
N ASP A 419 -36.31 13.12 -7.18
CA ASP A 419 -35.90 12.16 -6.16
C ASP A 419 -34.73 12.67 -5.32
N VAL A 420 -33.71 13.25 -5.96
CA VAL A 420 -32.57 13.88 -5.29
C VAL A 420 -33.01 15.10 -4.48
N LEU A 421 -33.88 15.94 -5.04
CA LEU A 421 -34.47 17.08 -4.35
C LEU A 421 -35.31 16.67 -3.15
N SER A 422 -36.03 15.55 -3.24
CA SER A 422 -36.80 15.01 -2.11
C SER A 422 -35.88 14.64 -0.95
N ALA A 423 -34.75 13.96 -1.21
CA ALA A 423 -33.74 13.67 -0.20
C ALA A 423 -33.10 14.94 0.39
N TYR A 424 -32.71 15.89 -0.47
CA TYR A 424 -32.11 17.16 -0.05
C TYR A 424 -33.05 18.00 0.83
N ARG A 425 -34.36 17.97 0.61
CA ARG A 425 -35.34 18.75 1.39
C ARG A 425 -35.73 18.13 2.74
N LYS A 426 -35.54 16.83 2.94
CA LYS A 426 -35.78 16.16 4.24
C LYS A 426 -34.87 16.74 5.32
N SER A 427 -35.31 16.73 6.57
CA SER A 427 -34.42 17.06 7.69
C SER A 427 -33.38 15.95 7.91
N PRO A 428 -32.21 16.24 8.52
CA PRO A 428 -31.19 15.24 8.82
C PRO A 428 -31.71 13.97 9.52
N SER A 429 -32.65 14.09 10.46
CA SER A 429 -33.22 12.94 11.18
C SER A 429 -34.19 12.07 10.36
N GLU A 430 -34.70 12.60 9.24
CA GLU A 430 -35.62 11.88 8.34
C GLU A 430 -34.89 11.22 7.17
N ARG A 431 -33.63 11.60 6.93
CA ARG A 431 -32.80 11.06 5.86
C ARG A 431 -32.18 9.74 6.30
N ASN A 432 -32.25 8.74 5.42
CA ASN A 432 -31.36 7.60 5.55
C ASN A 432 -29.92 7.94 5.14
N SER A 433 -28.97 7.03 5.38
CA SER A 433 -27.54 7.25 5.06
C SER A 433 -27.27 7.64 3.60
N TYR A 434 -27.97 7.03 2.63
CA TYR A 434 -27.86 7.40 1.22
C TYR A 434 -28.45 8.79 0.94
N GLU A 435 -29.60 9.12 1.51
CA GLU A 435 -30.22 10.44 1.36
C GLU A 435 -29.37 11.56 1.99
N HIS A 436 -28.64 11.26 3.07
CA HIS A 436 -27.62 12.14 3.62
C HIS A 436 -26.49 12.40 2.62
N GLN A 437 -25.98 11.35 1.98
CA GLN A 437 -24.95 11.51 0.95
C GLN A 437 -25.47 12.37 -0.21
N LEU A 438 -26.68 12.11 -0.72
CA LEU A 438 -27.29 12.94 -1.77
C LEU A 438 -27.37 14.40 -1.36
N ALA A 439 -27.85 14.67 -0.14
CA ALA A 439 -27.96 16.03 0.36
C ALA A 439 -26.60 16.71 0.50
N TYR A 440 -25.57 15.99 0.97
CA TYR A 440 -24.19 16.47 1.07
C TYR A 440 -23.62 16.84 -0.31
N LEU A 441 -23.76 15.96 -1.30
CA LEU A 441 -23.25 16.20 -2.65
C LEU A 441 -23.95 17.38 -3.34
N VAL A 442 -25.28 17.49 -3.19
CA VAL A 442 -26.04 18.65 -3.68
C VAL A 442 -25.55 19.93 -3.01
N ALA A 443 -25.43 19.95 -1.69
CA ALA A 443 -24.95 21.12 -0.94
C ALA A 443 -23.55 21.54 -1.42
N ARG A 444 -22.66 20.57 -1.64
CA ARG A 444 -21.31 20.83 -2.15
C ARG A 444 -21.32 21.39 -3.57
N GLN A 445 -22.13 20.84 -4.47
CA GLN A 445 -22.21 21.37 -5.84
C GLN A 445 -22.87 22.76 -5.90
N VAL A 446 -23.86 23.03 -5.05
CA VAL A 446 -24.41 24.38 -4.85
C VAL A 446 -23.32 25.36 -4.43
N PHE A 447 -22.47 24.98 -3.50
CA PHE A 447 -21.34 25.80 -3.05
C PHE A 447 -20.32 26.05 -4.15
N GLU A 448 -19.83 24.98 -4.81
CA GLU A 448 -18.75 25.04 -5.81
C GLU A 448 -19.19 25.70 -7.14
N GLU A 449 -20.42 25.48 -7.58
CA GLU A 449 -20.91 25.92 -8.90
C GLU A 449 -21.99 27.01 -8.82
N GLY A 450 -22.85 26.94 -7.80
CA GLY A 450 -23.95 27.88 -7.59
C GLY A 450 -23.50 29.20 -6.97
N LEU A 451 -22.59 29.16 -6.00
CA LEU A 451 -22.14 30.32 -5.20
C LEU A 451 -20.77 30.87 -5.61
N GLN A 452 -20.41 30.74 -6.89
CA GLN A 452 -19.18 31.33 -7.42
C GLN A 452 -19.12 32.84 -7.16
N ASP A 453 -17.97 33.32 -6.67
CA ASP A 453 -17.78 34.69 -6.19
C ASP A 453 -18.18 35.77 -7.21
N GLY A 454 -17.91 35.55 -8.51
CA GLY A 454 -18.34 36.44 -9.58
C GLY A 454 -19.87 36.57 -9.69
N LYS A 455 -20.63 35.49 -9.48
CA LYS A 455 -22.10 35.50 -9.48
C LYS A 455 -22.65 36.20 -8.24
N VAL A 456 -22.04 35.94 -7.07
CA VAL A 456 -22.39 36.60 -5.81
C VAL A 456 -22.18 38.11 -5.94
N LYS A 457 -21.05 38.53 -6.51
CA LYS A 457 -20.76 39.94 -6.81
C LYS A 457 -21.82 40.58 -7.70
N SER A 458 -22.24 39.89 -8.77
CA SER A 458 -23.30 40.39 -9.66
C SER A 458 -24.66 40.51 -8.96
N ALA A 459 -25.01 39.56 -8.08
CA ALA A 459 -26.28 39.57 -7.36
C ALA A 459 -26.36 40.66 -6.28
N LEU A 460 -25.27 40.91 -5.56
CA LEU A 460 -25.24 41.88 -4.46
C LEU A 460 -25.08 43.33 -4.93
N GLY A 461 -24.45 43.55 -6.10
CA GLY A 461 -24.01 44.87 -6.52
C GLY A 461 -22.77 45.36 -5.74
N PRO A 462 -22.15 46.47 -6.18
CA PRO A 462 -20.82 46.87 -5.74
C PRO A 462 -20.70 47.19 -4.24
N GLU A 463 -21.67 47.92 -3.68
CA GLU A 463 -21.60 48.38 -2.27
C GLU A 463 -21.77 47.22 -1.28
N ARG A 464 -22.79 46.39 -1.46
CA ARG A 464 -23.02 45.20 -0.60
C ARG A 464 -21.90 44.18 -0.74
N TYR A 465 -21.39 43.99 -1.95
CA TYR A 465 -20.25 43.10 -2.18
C TYR A 465 -18.98 43.59 -1.49
N LYS A 466 -18.72 44.90 -1.51
CA LYS A 466 -17.60 45.49 -0.74
C LYS A 466 -17.78 45.24 0.75
N ARG A 467 -18.97 45.48 1.30
CA ARG A 467 -19.26 45.24 2.72
C ARG A 467 -19.12 43.77 3.11
N ARG A 468 -19.62 42.86 2.27
CA ARG A 468 -19.39 41.41 2.41
C ARG A 468 -17.90 41.09 2.51
N GLY A 469 -17.09 41.64 1.63
CA GLY A 469 -15.63 41.44 1.64
C GLY A 469 -14.97 41.89 2.93
N GLU A 470 -15.37 43.05 3.47
CA GLU A 470 -14.88 43.56 4.77
C GLU A 470 -15.26 42.64 5.93
N ILE A 471 -16.52 42.18 5.98
CA ILE A 471 -17.01 41.26 7.01
C ILE A 471 -16.28 39.92 6.93
N LEU A 472 -16.17 39.32 5.73
CA LEU A 472 -15.49 38.04 5.53
C LEU A 472 -14.00 38.12 5.84
N HIS A 473 -13.35 39.24 5.52
CA HIS A 473 -11.96 39.49 5.92
C HIS A 473 -11.84 39.47 7.44
N ARG A 474 -12.69 40.23 8.14
CA ARG A 474 -12.67 40.28 9.61
C ARG A 474 -12.99 38.92 10.24
N LEU A 475 -14.02 38.23 9.74
CA LEU A 475 -14.32 36.87 10.17
C LEU A 475 -13.15 35.92 9.90
N SER A 476 -12.38 36.10 8.82
CA SER A 476 -11.20 35.27 8.55
C SER A 476 -10.06 35.55 9.52
N GLU A 477 -9.83 36.81 9.92
CA GLU A 477 -8.85 37.15 10.97
C GLU A 477 -9.22 36.54 12.33
N LEU A 478 -10.52 36.42 12.59
CA LEU A 478 -11.08 35.78 13.78
C LEU A 478 -11.20 34.24 13.62
N GLY A 479 -10.88 33.70 12.44
CA GLY A 479 -11.03 32.28 12.11
C GLY A 479 -12.48 31.76 12.20
N ALA A 480 -13.45 32.62 11.91
CA ALA A 480 -14.88 32.35 11.92
C ALA A 480 -15.55 32.58 10.55
N ASN A 481 -14.76 32.63 9.46
CA ASN A 481 -15.31 32.84 8.12
C ASN A 481 -16.07 31.58 7.65
N PRO A 482 -17.39 31.68 7.39
CA PRO A 482 -18.24 30.52 7.09
C PRO A 482 -18.01 29.91 5.70
N TYR A 483 -17.25 30.59 4.83
CA TYR A 483 -16.88 30.10 3.50
C TYR A 483 -15.49 29.48 3.47
N THR A 484 -14.81 29.35 4.62
CA THR A 484 -13.51 28.67 4.69
C THR A 484 -13.70 27.17 4.58
N LEU A 485 -12.81 26.54 3.82
CA LEU A 485 -12.73 25.08 3.72
C LEU A 485 -11.79 24.48 4.79
N ASP A 486 -11.51 25.24 5.86
CA ASP A 486 -10.73 24.78 7.02
C ASP A 486 -11.62 23.97 7.98
N VAL A 487 -12.27 22.96 7.42
CA VAL A 487 -13.15 22.04 8.12
C VAL A 487 -12.48 20.68 8.20
N MET A 488 -12.41 20.13 9.40
CA MET A 488 -11.90 18.79 9.60
C MET A 488 -12.79 17.81 8.86
N ILE A 489 -12.20 17.04 7.94
CA ILE A 489 -12.92 15.95 7.28
C ILE A 489 -13.08 14.79 8.25
N SER A 490 -14.31 14.39 8.50
CA SER A 490 -14.64 13.31 9.42
C SER A 490 -15.87 12.56 8.90
N VAL A 491 -16.38 11.66 9.74
CA VAL A 491 -17.61 10.92 9.51
C VAL A 491 -18.46 10.90 10.78
N ALA A 492 -19.70 10.47 10.63
CA ALA A 492 -20.59 10.06 11.70
C ALA A 492 -21.51 8.95 11.18
N ASP A 493 -22.32 8.37 12.05
CA ASP A 493 -23.46 7.57 11.61
C ASP A 493 -24.69 8.47 11.35
N ALA A 494 -25.51 8.09 10.37
CA ALA A 494 -26.76 8.77 10.09
C ALA A 494 -27.69 8.75 11.32
N THR A 495 -28.27 9.91 11.66
CA THR A 495 -29.23 10.03 12.78
C THR A 495 -30.63 9.52 12.43
N GLY A 496 -30.93 9.38 11.14
CA GLY A 496 -32.15 8.74 10.64
C GLY A 496 -31.96 7.24 10.41
N PRO A 497 -32.90 6.58 9.71
CA PRO A 497 -32.83 5.14 9.44
C PRO A 497 -31.57 4.77 8.63
N THR A 498 -30.89 3.67 8.95
CA THR A 498 -29.85 3.14 8.07
C THR A 498 -30.48 2.57 6.80
N ARG A 499 -29.87 2.86 5.64
CA ARG A 499 -30.29 2.20 4.39
C ARG A 499 -30.03 0.69 4.51
N PRO A 500 -30.97 -0.20 4.17
CA PRO A 500 -30.72 -1.65 4.18
C PRO A 500 -29.59 -2.04 3.22
N THR A 501 -28.60 -2.79 3.72
CA THR A 501 -27.54 -3.37 2.88
C THR A 501 -28.09 -4.55 2.09
N ARG A 502 -28.06 -4.46 0.75
CA ARG A 502 -28.57 -5.48 -0.16
C ARG A 502 -27.63 -5.63 -1.36
N LEU A 503 -27.84 -6.70 -2.13
CA LEU A 503 -27.15 -6.86 -3.41
C LEU A 503 -27.50 -5.69 -4.34
N PRO A 504 -26.53 -5.16 -5.11
CA PRO A 504 -26.77 -4.11 -6.10
C PRO A 504 -27.96 -4.44 -7.02
N GLY A 505 -28.83 -3.45 -7.23
CA GLY A 505 -30.04 -3.58 -8.05
C GLY A 505 -31.25 -4.22 -7.33
N ARG A 506 -31.14 -4.63 -6.07
CA ARG A 506 -32.26 -5.19 -5.29
C ARG A 506 -32.86 -4.15 -4.34
N SER A 507 -34.13 -3.78 -4.56
CA SER A 507 -34.88 -2.84 -3.71
C SER A 507 -35.80 -3.50 -2.68
N GLN A 508 -35.98 -4.83 -2.74
CA GLN A 508 -36.80 -5.63 -1.83
C GLN A 508 -36.05 -6.90 -1.40
N GLY A 509 -36.48 -7.52 -0.31
CA GLY A 509 -35.88 -8.74 0.27
C GLY A 509 -35.09 -8.50 1.56
N SER A 510 -34.53 -9.59 2.09
CA SER A 510 -33.71 -9.59 3.30
C SER A 510 -32.48 -8.71 3.13
N GLU A 511 -32.16 -7.96 4.18
CA GLU A 511 -30.93 -7.18 4.27
C GLU A 511 -29.82 -8.01 4.90
N PHE A 512 -28.57 -7.69 4.57
CA PHE A 512 -27.40 -8.26 5.22
C PHE A 512 -27.18 -7.56 6.56
N GLN A 513 -27.05 -8.36 7.63
CA GLN A 513 -26.68 -7.89 8.95
C GLN A 513 -25.16 -7.80 9.11
N PRO A 514 -24.66 -6.91 9.98
CA PRO A 514 -23.22 -6.78 10.25
C PRO A 514 -22.66 -8.07 10.81
N GLY A 515 -21.56 -8.53 10.22
CA GLY A 515 -20.94 -9.78 10.60
C GLY A 515 -19.59 -9.96 9.95
N ILE A 516 -18.81 -10.85 10.55
CA ILE A 516 -17.49 -11.22 10.08
C ILE A 516 -17.62 -12.26 8.97
N PRO A 517 -16.78 -12.21 7.92
CA PRO A 517 -16.71 -13.27 6.91
C PRO A 517 -16.52 -14.68 7.51
N GLN A 518 -17.13 -15.69 6.89
CA GLN A 518 -17.01 -17.12 7.26
C GLN A 518 -15.56 -17.58 7.27
N TRP A 519 -14.73 -17.03 6.37
CA TRP A 519 -13.29 -17.25 6.32
C TRP A 519 -12.56 -16.92 7.64
N PHE A 520 -13.14 -16.05 8.47
CA PHE A 520 -12.61 -15.69 9.79
C PHE A 520 -13.51 -16.14 10.95
N GLY A 521 -14.29 -17.20 10.75
CA GLY A 521 -15.17 -17.78 11.77
C GLY A 521 -16.63 -17.31 11.71
N GLY A 522 -17.00 -16.40 10.81
CA GLY A 522 -18.40 -16.17 10.43
C GLY A 522 -19.31 -15.53 11.48
N GLN A 523 -18.77 -15.11 12.62
CA GLN A 523 -19.56 -14.59 13.73
C GLN A 523 -20.37 -13.35 13.35
N ASP A 524 -21.60 -13.29 13.86
CA ASP A 524 -22.40 -12.06 13.81
C ASP A 524 -21.76 -11.00 14.70
N LEU A 525 -21.78 -9.74 14.24
CA LEU A 525 -21.42 -8.62 15.10
C LEU A 525 -22.64 -8.22 15.91
N GLU A 526 -22.48 -8.09 17.22
CA GLU A 526 -23.51 -7.57 18.14
C GLU A 526 -23.20 -6.10 18.47
N PRO A 527 -23.53 -5.14 17.59
CA PRO A 527 -23.17 -3.76 17.80
C PRO A 527 -23.93 -3.16 18.99
N THR A 528 -23.18 -2.53 19.88
CA THR A 528 -23.73 -1.72 20.98
C THR A 528 -23.17 -0.31 20.85
N PRO A 529 -24.01 0.73 20.79
CA PRO A 529 -23.54 2.11 20.72
C PRO A 529 -22.63 2.44 21.92
N PRO A 530 -21.46 3.07 21.72
CA PRO A 530 -20.62 3.55 22.82
C PRO A 530 -21.36 4.54 23.71
N ALA A 531 -21.03 4.57 25.00
CA ALA A 531 -21.69 5.43 25.99
C ALA A 531 -21.53 6.92 25.66
N GLU A 532 -20.39 7.28 25.09
CA GLU A 532 -20.02 8.62 24.64
C GLU A 532 -20.79 9.05 23.38
N SER A 533 -21.29 8.09 22.60
CA SER A 533 -21.97 8.30 21.31
C SER A 533 -23.25 7.46 21.20
N PRO A 534 -24.28 7.70 22.03
CA PRO A 534 -25.49 6.86 22.09
C PRO A 534 -26.35 6.92 20.82
N GLN A 535 -26.07 7.85 19.91
CA GLN A 535 -26.75 8.00 18.62
C GLN A 535 -26.06 7.23 17.47
N SER A 536 -24.86 6.66 17.71
CA SER A 536 -24.18 5.81 16.74
C SER A 536 -24.89 4.45 16.63
N SER A 537 -24.72 3.77 15.49
CA SER A 537 -25.15 2.37 15.34
C SER A 537 -24.30 1.38 16.14
N GLY A 538 -23.08 1.76 16.55
CA GLY A 538 -22.10 0.90 17.20
C GLY A 538 -21.46 -0.15 16.28
N ARG A 539 -21.77 -0.15 14.98
CA ARG A 539 -21.27 -1.16 14.03
C ARG A 539 -19.76 -1.05 13.83
N ARG A 540 -19.24 0.18 13.72
CA ARG A 540 -17.81 0.42 13.46
C ARG A 540 -16.95 0.13 14.68
N SER A 541 -17.38 0.57 15.86
CA SER A 541 -16.73 0.21 17.13
C SER A 541 -16.73 -1.30 17.40
N ALA A 542 -17.82 -2.01 17.10
CA ALA A 542 -17.84 -3.48 17.20
C ALA A 542 -16.85 -4.16 16.23
N LEU A 543 -16.78 -3.69 14.98
CA LEU A 543 -15.80 -4.20 14.01
C LEU A 543 -14.36 -3.91 14.46
N ALA A 544 -14.08 -2.69 14.94
CA ALA A 544 -12.77 -2.30 15.46
C ALA A 544 -12.32 -3.20 16.62
N ALA A 545 -13.23 -3.44 17.59
CA ALA A 545 -12.96 -4.32 18.72
C ALA A 545 -12.67 -5.77 18.27
N TRP A 546 -13.34 -6.26 17.23
CA TRP A 546 -13.04 -7.58 16.67
C TRP A 546 -11.68 -7.63 15.94
N ILE A 547 -11.40 -6.65 15.07
CA ILE A 547 -10.13 -6.59 14.32
C ILE A 547 -8.94 -6.60 15.29
N THR A 548 -9.08 -5.91 16.42
CA THR A 548 -8.02 -5.70 17.40
C THR A 548 -8.05 -6.69 18.57
N SER A 549 -8.94 -7.69 18.51
CA SER A 549 -9.00 -8.74 19.52
C SER A 549 -7.73 -9.59 19.48
N PRO A 550 -7.14 -9.95 20.65
CA PRO A 550 -6.08 -10.96 20.74
C PRO A 550 -6.46 -12.32 20.14
N ASP A 551 -7.76 -12.62 20.08
CA ASP A 551 -8.29 -13.86 19.52
C ASP A 551 -8.40 -13.82 17.98
N ASN A 552 -8.17 -12.65 17.35
CA ASN A 552 -8.08 -12.53 15.90
C ASN A 552 -6.63 -12.81 15.45
N PRO A 553 -6.36 -13.97 14.82
CA PRO A 553 -4.99 -14.37 14.54
C PRO A 553 -4.42 -13.68 13.29
N VAL A 554 -5.25 -13.00 12.49
CA VAL A 554 -4.88 -12.44 11.18
C VAL A 554 -4.26 -11.07 11.34
N THR A 555 -4.90 -10.17 12.10
CA THR A 555 -4.47 -8.77 12.24
C THR A 555 -3.02 -8.65 12.70
N ALA A 556 -2.64 -9.43 13.72
CA ALA A 556 -1.27 -9.45 14.22
C ALA A 556 -0.28 -9.94 13.17
N ARG A 557 -0.58 -11.05 12.46
CA ARG A 557 0.24 -11.59 11.38
C ARG A 557 0.43 -10.58 10.25
N VAL A 558 -0.65 -9.93 9.82
CA VAL A 558 -0.62 -8.91 8.77
C VAL A 558 0.32 -7.78 9.15
N MET A 559 0.18 -7.23 10.36
CA MET A 559 0.98 -6.09 10.78
C MET A 559 2.47 -6.45 10.96
N VAL A 560 2.80 -7.58 11.60
CA VAL A 560 4.21 -7.99 11.76
C VAL A 560 4.85 -8.38 10.43
N ASN A 561 4.10 -8.96 9.49
CA ASN A 561 4.57 -9.23 8.14
C ASN A 561 4.94 -7.93 7.40
N ARG A 562 4.17 -6.86 7.59
CA ARG A 562 4.49 -5.53 7.04
C ARG A 562 5.72 -4.91 7.71
N LEU A 563 5.84 -5.01 9.03
CA LEU A 563 7.04 -4.53 9.73
C LEU A 563 8.29 -5.26 9.24
N TRP A 564 8.21 -6.57 9.02
CA TRP A 564 9.27 -7.35 8.39
C TRP A 564 9.57 -6.84 6.97
N GLN A 565 8.52 -6.68 6.14
CA GLN A 565 8.66 -6.14 4.79
C GLN A 565 9.32 -4.77 4.75
N TYR A 566 9.06 -3.88 5.70
CA TYR A 566 9.66 -2.55 5.75
C TYR A 566 11.18 -2.59 5.94
N HIS A 567 11.69 -3.61 6.63
CA HIS A 567 13.12 -3.77 6.93
C HIS A 567 13.87 -4.67 5.94
N PHE A 568 13.17 -5.59 5.26
CA PHE A 568 13.78 -6.52 4.30
C PHE A 568 13.31 -6.30 2.85
N GLY A 569 12.44 -5.32 2.59
CA GLY A 569 11.83 -5.07 1.28
C GLY A 569 10.76 -6.09 0.85
N GLN A 570 10.71 -7.26 1.50
CA GLN A 570 9.74 -8.33 1.26
C GLN A 570 9.26 -8.92 2.58
N GLY A 571 7.97 -9.25 2.67
CA GLY A 571 7.39 -9.91 3.84
C GLY A 571 7.82 -11.38 3.97
N ILE A 572 7.60 -11.95 5.15
CA ILE A 572 7.64 -13.42 5.36
C ILE A 572 6.58 -14.07 4.45
N VAL A 573 5.43 -13.43 4.34
CA VAL A 573 4.44 -13.62 3.27
C VAL A 573 4.63 -12.52 2.24
N ARG A 574 5.02 -12.88 1.01
CA ARG A 574 5.38 -11.93 -0.06
C ARG A 574 4.18 -11.26 -0.72
N SER A 575 2.96 -11.74 -0.43
CA SER A 575 1.67 -11.16 -0.80
C SER A 575 1.05 -10.42 0.42
N PRO A 576 1.48 -9.19 0.73
CA PRO A 576 1.16 -8.54 2.01
C PRO A 576 -0.32 -8.22 2.27
N ASN A 577 -1.16 -8.19 1.23
CA ASN A 577 -2.61 -7.97 1.33
C ASN A 577 -3.44 -9.19 0.89
N ASP A 578 -2.79 -10.34 0.68
CA ASP A 578 -3.48 -11.57 0.28
C ASP A 578 -2.83 -12.76 0.99
N PHE A 579 -3.46 -13.19 2.08
CA PHE A 579 -3.14 -14.40 2.84
C PHE A 579 -4.09 -15.56 2.48
N GLY A 580 -4.94 -15.37 1.47
CA GLY A 580 -5.81 -16.39 0.90
C GLY A 580 -5.04 -17.38 0.02
N SER A 581 -5.78 -18.14 -0.77
CA SER A 581 -5.30 -19.22 -1.63
C SER A 581 -4.49 -18.72 -2.82
N LEU A 582 -4.72 -17.47 -3.25
CA LEU A 582 -3.91 -16.79 -4.26
C LEU A 582 -2.62 -16.18 -3.69
N GLY A 583 -2.57 -15.99 -2.37
CA GLY A 583 -1.41 -15.52 -1.65
C GLY A 583 -0.25 -16.52 -1.63
N GLU A 584 0.95 -16.01 -1.36
CA GLU A 584 2.10 -16.87 -1.06
C GLU A 584 2.01 -17.41 0.38
N GLN A 585 2.46 -18.65 0.57
CA GLN A 585 2.66 -19.20 1.91
C GLN A 585 3.83 -18.50 2.62
N PRO A 586 3.79 -18.36 3.96
CA PRO A 586 4.89 -17.79 4.72
C PRO A 586 6.17 -18.61 4.55
N THR A 587 7.30 -17.94 4.32
CA THR A 587 8.61 -18.63 4.24
C THR A 587 9.05 -19.21 5.59
N HIS A 588 8.64 -18.56 6.69
CA HIS A 588 8.94 -18.97 8.06
C HIS A 588 7.66 -18.87 8.92
N PRO A 589 6.74 -19.84 8.83
CA PRO A 589 5.44 -19.77 9.53
C PRO A 589 5.59 -19.64 11.05
N GLN A 590 6.50 -20.40 11.68
CA GLN A 590 6.69 -20.30 13.14
C GLN A 590 7.32 -18.97 13.57
N LEU A 591 8.14 -18.35 12.71
CA LEU A 591 8.67 -17.01 12.98
C LEU A 591 7.57 -15.95 12.88
N LEU A 592 6.70 -16.06 11.88
CA LEU A 592 5.55 -15.16 11.72
C LEU A 592 4.64 -15.23 12.95
N ASP A 593 4.28 -16.44 13.38
CA ASP A 593 3.45 -16.65 14.57
C ASP A 593 4.15 -16.21 15.85
N HIS A 594 5.47 -16.41 15.95
CA HIS A 594 6.25 -15.89 17.06
C HIS A 594 6.17 -14.36 17.15
N LEU A 595 6.42 -13.65 16.05
CA LEU A 595 6.35 -12.20 16.02
C LEU A 595 4.91 -11.71 16.29
N ALA A 596 3.90 -12.38 15.75
CA ALA A 596 2.49 -12.04 15.98
C ALA A 596 2.09 -12.20 17.46
N SER A 597 2.47 -13.30 18.09
CA SER A 597 2.27 -13.52 19.54
C SER A 597 3.00 -12.47 20.37
N ARG A 598 4.28 -12.19 20.05
CA ARG A 598 5.06 -11.13 20.72
C ARG A 598 4.42 -9.76 20.55
N PHE A 599 3.79 -9.49 19.42
CA PHE A 599 3.14 -8.22 19.14
C PHE A 599 1.95 -8.00 20.07
N ILE A 600 1.08 -9.01 20.19
CA ILE A 600 -0.03 -9.02 21.14
C ILE A 600 0.48 -8.90 22.59
N ASP A 601 1.43 -9.74 23.00
CA ASP A 601 1.99 -9.77 24.36
C ASP A 601 2.63 -8.43 24.77
N SER A 602 3.16 -7.68 23.79
CA SER A 602 3.76 -6.37 24.03
C SER A 602 2.75 -5.24 24.22
N GLY A 603 1.44 -5.55 24.19
CA GLY A 603 0.38 -4.56 24.13
C GLY A 603 0.34 -3.85 22.77
N TRP A 604 0.45 -4.63 21.69
CA TRP A 604 0.39 -4.12 20.31
C TRP A 604 1.47 -3.08 19.97
N SER A 605 2.67 -3.22 20.56
CA SER A 605 3.76 -2.25 20.42
C SER A 605 4.57 -2.45 19.14
N ILE A 606 4.38 -1.56 18.16
CA ILE A 606 5.11 -1.57 16.89
C ILE A 606 6.63 -1.42 17.10
N GLN A 607 7.04 -0.46 17.94
CA GLN A 607 8.46 -0.23 18.20
C GLN A 607 9.12 -1.43 18.89
N SER A 608 8.39 -2.20 19.69
CA SER A 608 8.94 -3.41 20.32
C SER A 608 9.31 -4.46 19.27
N ILE A 609 8.41 -4.73 18.32
CA ILE A 609 8.67 -5.68 17.22
C ILE A 609 9.78 -5.18 16.28
N GLN A 610 9.74 -3.90 15.90
CA GLN A 610 10.82 -3.34 15.07
C GLN A 610 12.16 -3.40 15.78
N ARG A 611 12.21 -3.15 17.09
CA ARG A 611 13.43 -3.30 17.89
C ARG A 611 13.97 -4.73 17.84
N GLU A 612 13.11 -5.74 18.01
CA GLU A 612 13.50 -7.14 17.89
C GLU A 612 14.10 -7.44 16.50
N ILE A 613 13.45 -6.94 15.43
CA ILE A 613 13.95 -7.09 14.06
C ILE A 613 15.32 -6.42 13.88
N VAL A 614 15.43 -5.11 14.12
CA VAL A 614 16.65 -4.35 13.78
C VAL A 614 17.83 -4.70 14.68
N THR A 615 17.61 -5.31 15.85
CA THR A 615 18.70 -5.77 16.74
C THR A 615 19.15 -7.20 16.48
N SER A 616 18.44 -7.97 15.64
CA SER A 616 18.81 -9.32 15.22
C SER A 616 20.09 -9.33 14.39
N GLU A 617 20.87 -10.41 14.48
CA GLU A 617 21.99 -10.62 13.55
C GLU A 617 21.49 -10.82 12.11
N THR A 618 20.22 -11.21 11.91
CA THR A 618 19.58 -11.34 10.60
C THR A 618 19.44 -9.99 9.90
N TYR A 619 18.95 -8.97 10.61
CA TYR A 619 18.87 -7.62 10.04
C TYR A 619 20.27 -7.02 9.81
N LYS A 620 21.24 -7.30 10.70
CA LYS A 620 22.60 -6.74 10.63
C LYS A 620 23.50 -7.41 9.60
N GLN A 621 23.03 -8.42 8.86
CA GLN A 621 23.77 -9.07 7.78
C GLN A 621 24.27 -8.06 6.73
N SER A 622 25.37 -8.40 6.07
CA SER A 622 25.86 -7.78 4.85
C SER A 622 25.00 -8.19 3.66
N ALA A 623 24.91 -7.33 2.65
CA ALA A 623 24.33 -7.71 1.36
C ALA A 623 25.25 -8.63 0.54
N VAL A 624 26.53 -8.72 0.92
CA VAL A 624 27.53 -9.60 0.30
C VAL A 624 27.73 -10.82 1.18
N ASN A 625 27.41 -12.00 0.64
CA ASN A 625 27.73 -13.29 1.23
C ASN A 625 28.92 -13.94 0.47
N PRO A 626 29.96 -14.44 1.17
CA PRO A 626 31.04 -15.19 0.54
C PRO A 626 30.60 -16.42 -0.26
N ASP A 627 29.49 -17.06 0.15
CA ASP A 627 28.97 -18.27 -0.48
C ASP A 627 27.86 -17.99 -1.51
N ALA A 628 27.74 -16.73 -1.97
CA ALA A 628 26.63 -16.25 -2.79
C ALA A 628 26.39 -17.08 -4.07
N GLU A 629 27.45 -17.51 -4.76
CA GLU A 629 27.32 -18.33 -5.98
C GLU A 629 26.57 -19.63 -5.69
N SER A 630 26.99 -20.38 -4.68
CA SER A 630 26.31 -21.62 -4.26
C SER A 630 24.93 -21.37 -3.64
N ALA A 631 24.75 -20.24 -2.96
CA ALA A 631 23.47 -19.89 -2.36
C ALA A 631 22.41 -19.52 -3.40
N MET A 632 22.82 -18.90 -4.52
CA MET A 632 21.91 -18.57 -5.63
C MET A 632 21.36 -19.82 -6.32
N ASP A 633 22.13 -20.91 -6.39
CA ASP A 633 21.64 -22.20 -6.96
C ASP A 633 20.51 -22.82 -6.12
N ILE A 634 20.47 -22.52 -4.82
CA ILE A 634 19.49 -23.05 -3.86
C ILE A 634 18.32 -22.08 -3.69
N ASP A 635 18.61 -20.80 -3.51
CA ASP A 635 17.64 -19.74 -3.22
C ASP A 635 18.04 -18.41 -3.87
N ALA A 636 17.99 -18.37 -5.21
CA ALA A 636 18.21 -17.15 -6.00
C ALA A 636 17.30 -15.98 -5.58
N GLY A 637 16.11 -16.28 -5.06
CA GLY A 637 15.14 -15.27 -4.64
C GLY A 637 15.38 -14.70 -3.25
N ASN A 638 16.42 -15.14 -2.53
CA ASN A 638 16.69 -14.80 -1.13
C ASN A 638 15.44 -14.96 -0.23
N ARG A 639 14.64 -16.01 -0.45
CA ARG A 639 13.44 -16.35 0.34
C ARG A 639 13.78 -16.66 1.80
N LEU A 640 14.93 -17.28 2.03
CA LEU A 640 15.42 -17.70 3.33
C LEU A 640 16.27 -16.65 4.04
N ILE A 641 16.50 -15.48 3.42
CA ILE A 641 17.26 -14.35 3.99
C ILE A 641 18.69 -14.78 4.35
N TRP A 642 19.41 -15.34 3.37
CA TRP A 642 20.83 -15.72 3.50
C TRP A 642 21.77 -14.51 3.36
N HIS A 643 21.28 -13.37 2.91
CA HIS A 643 21.96 -12.06 2.95
C HIS A 643 20.96 -10.90 3.10
N HIS A 644 21.45 -9.71 3.47
CA HIS A 644 20.60 -8.52 3.48
C HIS A 644 20.25 -8.08 2.05
N PRO A 645 18.98 -7.77 1.74
CA PRO A 645 18.60 -7.31 0.40
C PRO A 645 19.22 -5.97 0.03
N VAL A 646 19.72 -5.85 -1.21
CA VAL A 646 20.18 -4.56 -1.74
C VAL A 646 18.95 -3.69 -2.03
N ARG A 647 18.87 -2.53 -1.35
CA ARG A 647 17.71 -1.65 -1.43
C ARG A 647 18.05 -0.33 -2.11
N ARG A 648 17.28 0.03 -3.14
CA ARG A 648 17.29 1.37 -3.74
C ARG A 648 16.48 2.34 -2.88
N LEU A 649 16.86 3.61 -2.85
CA LEU A 649 16.08 4.67 -2.22
C LEU A 649 14.73 4.82 -2.92
N ASP A 650 13.66 4.94 -2.14
CA ASP A 650 12.35 5.33 -2.67
C ASP A 650 12.32 6.81 -3.07
N ALA A 651 11.28 7.22 -3.80
CA ALA A 651 11.13 8.57 -4.33
C ALA A 651 11.32 9.67 -3.28
N GLU A 652 10.73 9.50 -2.09
CA GLU A 652 10.81 10.47 -1.00
C GLU A 652 12.20 10.48 -0.36
N GLN A 653 12.79 9.31 -0.09
CA GLN A 653 14.17 9.20 0.41
C GLN A 653 15.16 9.83 -0.55
N TYR A 654 15.00 9.62 -1.86
CA TYR A 654 15.83 10.24 -2.90
C TYR A 654 15.71 11.77 -2.84
N ARG A 655 14.50 12.31 -2.94
CA ARG A 655 14.26 13.77 -2.89
C ARG A 655 14.77 14.40 -1.59
N ASP A 656 14.45 13.79 -0.44
CA ASP A 656 14.83 14.31 0.87
C ASP A 656 16.37 14.27 1.04
N SER A 657 17.04 13.24 0.48
CA SER A 657 18.51 13.17 0.44
C SER A 657 19.13 14.30 -0.39
N LEU A 658 18.50 14.70 -1.51
CA LEU A 658 18.95 15.87 -2.30
C LEU A 658 18.85 17.17 -1.50
N LEU A 659 17.75 17.36 -0.76
CA LEU A 659 17.57 18.53 0.12
C LEU A 659 18.63 18.57 1.22
N ILE A 660 18.94 17.42 1.81
CA ILE A 660 20.00 17.28 2.80
C ILE A 660 21.37 17.57 2.19
N ALA A 661 21.66 17.06 0.98
CA ALA A 661 22.91 17.35 0.27
C ALA A 661 23.11 18.85 0.04
N MET A 662 22.05 19.59 -0.28
CA MET A 662 22.09 21.06 -0.43
C MET A 662 22.08 21.84 0.89
N ASN A 663 21.84 21.18 2.03
CA ASN A 663 21.55 21.83 3.31
C ASN A 663 20.34 22.80 3.22
N SER A 664 19.29 22.39 2.50
CA SER A 664 18.07 23.16 2.27
C SER A 664 16.81 22.49 2.83
N LEU A 665 16.97 21.37 3.54
CA LEU A 665 15.86 20.72 4.23
C LEU A 665 15.32 21.63 5.35
N ILE A 666 14.03 21.93 5.30
CA ILE A 666 13.31 22.69 6.33
C ILE A 666 12.71 21.69 7.31
N ASP A 667 13.14 21.78 8.57
CA ASP A 667 12.73 20.90 9.66
C ASP A 667 11.40 21.33 10.29
N GLU A 668 10.38 21.46 9.44
CA GLU A 668 9.01 21.78 9.87
C GLU A 668 8.15 20.52 9.72
N VAL A 669 7.64 20.03 10.86
CA VAL A 669 6.81 18.83 10.98
C VAL A 669 5.33 19.23 10.99
N GLY A 670 4.52 18.52 10.23
CA GLY A 670 3.06 18.66 10.22
C GLY A 670 2.51 19.91 9.53
N GLY A 671 1.21 20.15 9.67
CA GLY A 671 0.52 21.29 9.07
C GLY A 671 0.22 21.12 7.57
N PRO A 672 -0.56 22.04 6.97
CA PRO A 672 -0.96 21.93 5.58
C PRO A 672 0.23 21.90 4.63
N GLY A 673 0.10 21.13 3.54
CA GLY A 673 1.12 21.12 2.51
C GLY A 673 1.26 22.50 1.85
N PRO A 674 2.48 22.97 1.54
CA PRO A 674 2.66 24.28 0.95
C PRO A 674 2.21 24.30 -0.52
N SER A 675 1.80 25.47 -1.00
CA SER A 675 1.58 25.70 -2.44
C SER A 675 2.92 25.88 -3.16
N GLY A 676 3.70 24.79 -3.30
CA GLY A 676 4.98 24.80 -4.01
C GLY A 676 6.01 23.81 -3.43
N THR A 677 7.17 23.74 -4.07
CA THR A 677 8.29 22.88 -3.65
C THR A 677 9.14 23.55 -2.56
N GLN A 678 8.55 23.75 -1.38
CA GLN A 678 9.34 24.15 -0.21
C GLN A 678 10.35 23.05 0.13
N GLY A 679 11.48 23.42 0.74
CA GLY A 679 12.53 22.50 1.20
C GLY A 679 12.08 21.53 2.30
N ARG A 680 10.77 21.36 2.54
CA ARG A 680 10.22 20.40 3.50
C ARG A 680 10.34 18.97 2.95
N ARG A 681 10.29 18.01 3.88
CA ARG A 681 10.24 16.57 3.56
C ARG A 681 9.08 16.25 2.62
N SER A 682 9.30 15.26 1.76
CA SER A 682 8.41 14.93 0.63
C SER A 682 7.01 14.49 1.04
N ILE A 683 6.84 13.96 2.25
CA ILE A 683 5.54 13.60 2.83
C ILE A 683 4.65 14.82 3.13
N TYR A 684 5.25 16.00 3.32
CA TYR A 684 4.55 17.26 3.60
C TYR A 684 4.20 18.04 2.32
N LEU A 685 4.53 17.51 1.14
CA LEU A 685 4.08 18.11 -0.12
C LEU A 685 2.62 17.81 -0.36
N ARG A 686 1.93 18.73 -1.03
CA ARG A 686 0.55 18.51 -1.46
C ARG A 686 0.45 17.29 -2.38
N ARG A 687 -0.46 16.37 -2.08
CA ARG A 687 -0.69 15.17 -2.91
C ARG A 687 -2.03 15.24 -3.62
N PHE A 688 -1.99 15.44 -4.93
CA PHE A 688 -3.16 15.35 -5.80
C PHE A 688 -3.10 14.07 -6.63
N ARG A 689 -4.26 13.43 -6.84
CA ARG A 689 -4.39 12.19 -7.61
C ARG A 689 -4.10 12.41 -9.10
N ASN A 690 -4.58 13.52 -9.65
CA ASN A 690 -4.39 13.82 -11.09
C ASN A 690 -3.18 14.71 -11.38
N LYS A 691 -2.49 15.19 -10.34
CA LYS A 691 -1.38 16.14 -10.48
C LYS A 691 -0.26 15.83 -9.49
N SER A 692 0.44 14.73 -9.76
CA SER A 692 1.61 14.32 -8.97
C SER A 692 2.85 15.17 -9.28
N ASP A 693 3.79 15.29 -8.32
CA ASP A 693 5.13 15.81 -8.59
C ASP A 693 5.85 14.88 -9.58
N GLU A 694 6.34 15.44 -10.69
CA GLU A 694 6.90 14.68 -11.81
C GLU A 694 8.08 13.79 -11.38
N MET A 695 8.93 14.27 -10.46
CA MET A 695 10.08 13.50 -10.00
C MET A 695 9.65 12.35 -9.11
N LEU A 696 8.70 12.58 -8.21
CA LEU A 696 8.18 11.52 -7.35
C LEU A 696 7.45 10.46 -8.18
N ALA A 697 6.61 10.87 -9.13
CA ALA A 697 5.91 9.95 -10.03
C ALA A 697 6.87 9.15 -10.92
N THR A 698 7.94 9.79 -11.43
CA THR A 698 8.97 9.10 -12.24
C THR A 698 9.72 8.04 -11.42
N LEU A 699 9.84 8.24 -10.11
CA LEU A 699 10.49 7.33 -9.16
C LEU A 699 9.48 6.41 -8.44
N ASP A 700 8.39 6.06 -9.12
CA ASP A 700 7.41 5.05 -8.68
C ASP A 700 6.66 5.42 -7.38
N ALA A 701 6.53 6.71 -7.04
CA ALA A 701 5.69 7.12 -5.92
C ALA A 701 4.20 6.84 -6.22
N PRO A 702 3.47 6.16 -5.31
CA PRO A 702 2.06 5.85 -5.54
C PRO A 702 1.19 7.10 -5.73
N PRO A 703 0.21 7.10 -6.66
CA PRO A 703 -0.63 8.26 -6.96
C PRO A 703 -1.76 8.49 -5.93
N GLY A 704 -1.91 7.61 -4.93
CA GLY A 704 -3.00 7.68 -3.96
C GLY A 704 -4.36 7.23 -4.50
N VAL A 705 -4.37 6.43 -5.55
CA VAL A 705 -5.59 5.92 -6.21
C VAL A 705 -6.07 4.61 -5.57
N VAL A 706 -5.18 3.63 -5.50
CA VAL A 706 -5.40 2.33 -4.88
C VAL A 706 -4.42 2.15 -3.73
N GLY A 707 -4.80 1.33 -2.74
CA GLY A 707 -3.88 0.93 -1.68
C GLY A 707 -2.66 0.21 -2.26
N THR A 708 -1.46 0.61 -1.84
CA THR A 708 -0.20 0.07 -2.35
C THR A 708 0.56 -0.60 -1.21
N ALA A 709 0.40 -1.92 -1.07
CA ALA A 709 1.09 -2.70 -0.04
C ALA A 709 2.55 -3.03 -0.37
N ARG A 710 2.90 -3.03 -1.65
CA ARG A 710 4.28 -3.15 -2.12
C ARG A 710 4.48 -2.16 -3.26
N ARG A 711 5.50 -1.31 -3.15
CA ARG A 711 5.87 -0.42 -4.24
C ARG A 711 6.64 -1.18 -5.30
N ASP A 712 6.44 -0.77 -6.55
CA ASP A 712 7.40 -1.07 -7.59
C ASP A 712 8.65 -0.24 -7.34
N VAL A 713 9.81 -0.86 -7.49
CA VAL A 713 11.10 -0.17 -7.47
C VAL A 713 11.77 -0.52 -8.78
N THR A 714 11.53 0.32 -9.78
CA THR A 714 12.01 0.07 -11.13
C THR A 714 13.33 0.80 -11.37
N THR A 715 14.15 0.28 -12.29
CA THR A 715 15.32 1.00 -12.83
C THR A 715 15.11 1.15 -14.31
N THR A 716 14.62 2.33 -14.72
CA THR A 716 14.21 2.59 -16.10
C THR A 716 15.07 3.69 -16.74
N ALA A 717 15.21 3.64 -18.06
CA ALA A 717 15.92 4.69 -18.80
C ALA A 717 15.36 6.10 -18.56
N PRO A 718 14.02 6.33 -18.50
CA PRO A 718 13.46 7.63 -18.13
C PRO A 718 13.92 8.14 -16.76
N GLN A 719 14.02 7.28 -15.74
CA GLN A 719 14.53 7.69 -14.43
C GLN A 719 15.99 8.14 -14.51
N SER A 720 16.86 7.36 -15.15
CA SER A 720 18.27 7.73 -15.33
C SER A 720 18.43 9.02 -16.14
N LEU A 721 17.68 9.17 -17.23
CA LEU A 721 17.70 10.37 -18.06
C LEU A 721 17.20 11.61 -17.30
N MET A 722 16.16 11.45 -16.48
CA MET A 722 15.70 12.51 -15.56
C MET A 722 16.82 12.90 -14.61
N MET A 723 17.47 11.95 -13.95
CA MET A 723 18.54 12.26 -12.99
C MET A 723 19.75 12.96 -13.64
N MET A 724 20.08 12.62 -14.89
CA MET A 724 21.21 13.23 -15.60
C MET A 724 20.90 14.61 -16.20
N ASN A 725 19.65 14.88 -16.60
CA ASN A 725 19.34 16.03 -17.46
C ASN A 725 18.29 16.98 -16.87
N ASN A 726 17.60 16.61 -15.79
CA ASN A 726 16.54 17.45 -15.24
C ASN A 726 17.14 18.75 -14.65
N PRO A 727 16.63 19.94 -15.03
CA PRO A 727 17.11 21.22 -14.51
C PRO A 727 17.13 21.31 -12.98
N ARG A 728 16.20 20.63 -12.30
CA ARG A 728 16.16 20.53 -10.83
C ARG A 728 17.42 19.84 -10.30
N ILE A 729 17.84 18.72 -10.89
CA ILE A 729 19.01 17.96 -10.44
C ILE A 729 20.31 18.70 -10.76
N LEU A 730 20.39 19.36 -11.93
CA LEU A 730 21.52 20.22 -12.27
C LEU A 730 21.64 21.41 -11.30
N SER A 731 20.52 21.99 -10.86
CA SER A 731 20.51 23.01 -9.81
C SER A 731 20.96 22.45 -8.46
N VAL A 732 20.55 21.23 -8.12
CA VAL A 732 20.99 20.54 -6.89
C VAL A 732 22.50 20.36 -6.89
N ALA A 733 23.09 19.90 -8.00
CA ALA A 733 24.54 19.72 -8.12
C ALA A 733 25.30 21.05 -7.91
N LYS A 734 24.79 22.15 -8.45
CA LYS A 734 25.36 23.49 -8.25
C LYS A 734 25.30 23.94 -6.79
N SER A 735 24.13 23.82 -6.16
CA SER A 735 23.96 24.18 -4.74
C SER A 735 24.79 23.29 -3.81
N PHE A 736 24.88 21.99 -4.12
CA PHE A 736 25.70 21.06 -3.37
C PHE A 736 27.20 21.37 -3.50
N SER A 737 27.68 21.64 -4.71
CA SER A 737 29.07 22.09 -4.95
C SER A 737 29.41 23.35 -4.15
N ALA A 738 28.53 24.36 -4.17
CA ALA A 738 28.73 25.59 -3.40
C ALA A 738 28.81 25.33 -1.89
N ARG A 739 28.00 24.40 -1.36
CA ARG A 739 28.09 23.96 0.04
C ARG A 739 29.45 23.30 0.32
N VAL A 740 29.86 22.31 -0.47
CA VAL A 740 31.11 21.58 -0.24
C VAL A 740 32.31 22.53 -0.32
N ARG A 741 32.32 23.45 -1.29
CA ARG A 741 33.37 24.48 -1.42
C ARG A 741 33.50 25.34 -0.16
N LYS A 742 32.37 25.73 0.44
CA LYS A 742 32.34 26.47 1.71
C LYS A 742 32.91 25.62 2.85
N ASP A 743 32.55 24.34 2.92
CA ASP A 743 33.04 23.42 3.96
C ASP A 743 34.58 23.24 3.89
N VAL A 744 35.20 23.34 2.71
CA VAL A 744 36.65 23.14 2.51
C VAL A 744 37.44 24.44 2.31
N GLN A 745 36.82 25.61 2.46
CA GLN A 745 37.47 26.90 2.18
C GLN A 745 38.72 27.16 3.05
N GLY A 746 38.76 26.60 4.27
CA GLY A 746 39.88 26.71 5.21
C GLY A 746 41.04 25.73 4.95
N ILE A 747 40.93 24.84 3.97
CA ILE A 747 41.98 23.88 3.61
C ILE A 747 42.99 24.53 2.65
N ALA A 748 44.27 24.14 2.82
CA ALA A 748 45.37 24.61 1.98
C ALA A 748 45.08 24.38 0.49
N PRO A 749 45.42 25.33 -0.41
CA PRO A 749 45.07 25.24 -1.84
C PRO A 749 45.48 23.92 -2.50
N GLU A 750 46.67 23.41 -2.19
CA GLU A 750 47.22 22.17 -2.71
C GLU A 750 46.46 20.90 -2.29
N GLN A 751 45.69 20.97 -1.19
CA GLN A 751 44.89 19.85 -0.65
C GLN A 751 43.40 20.02 -0.92
N ARG A 752 42.98 21.16 -1.48
CA ARG A 752 41.57 21.53 -1.58
C ARG A 752 40.78 20.59 -2.50
N SER A 753 41.37 20.16 -3.61
CA SER A 753 40.69 19.26 -4.55
C SER A 753 40.37 17.91 -3.90
N ASP A 754 41.34 17.32 -3.20
CA ASP A 754 41.17 16.07 -2.48
C ASP A 754 40.16 16.21 -1.33
N ALA A 755 40.27 17.28 -0.54
CA ALA A 755 39.33 17.58 0.53
C ALA A 755 37.90 17.80 0.00
N PHE A 756 37.74 18.40 -1.18
CA PHE A 756 36.44 18.58 -1.83
C PHE A 756 35.81 17.23 -2.18
N ILE A 757 36.55 16.33 -2.84
CA ILE A 757 36.05 14.99 -3.20
C ILE A 757 35.69 14.21 -1.94
N ASP A 758 36.56 14.24 -0.92
CA ASP A 758 36.33 13.56 0.36
C ASP A 758 35.07 14.04 1.05
N ARG A 759 34.89 15.37 1.13
CA ARG A 759 33.72 15.96 1.77
C ARG A 759 32.45 15.68 0.98
N ALA A 760 32.47 15.81 -0.34
CA ALA A 760 31.31 15.54 -1.20
C ALA A 760 30.88 14.07 -1.09
N HIS A 761 31.82 13.14 -1.25
CA HIS A 761 31.54 11.71 -1.17
C HIS A 761 31.00 11.33 0.21
N ARG A 762 31.59 11.87 1.28
CA ARG A 762 31.20 11.55 2.66
C ARG A 762 29.84 12.13 3.05
N ILE A 763 29.44 13.29 2.51
CA ILE A 763 28.07 13.82 2.72
C ILE A 763 27.01 12.88 2.11
N LEU A 764 27.29 12.30 0.94
CA LEU A 764 26.30 11.48 0.21
C LEU A 764 26.28 10.01 0.66
N THR A 765 27.46 9.44 0.89
CA THR A 765 27.63 8.00 1.12
C THR A 765 27.93 7.67 2.58
N GLY A 766 28.48 8.63 3.33
CA GLY A 766 28.95 8.42 4.69
C GLY A 766 30.38 7.90 4.82
N VAL A 767 31.02 7.51 3.71
CA VAL A 767 32.41 7.01 3.67
C VAL A 767 33.32 7.93 2.87
N ALA A 768 34.62 7.84 3.11
CA ALA A 768 35.62 8.43 2.22
C ALA A 768 35.65 7.67 0.87
N PRO A 769 35.96 8.34 -0.24
CA PRO A 769 36.20 7.67 -1.52
C PRO A 769 37.45 6.80 -1.42
N ASP A 770 37.46 5.68 -2.13
CA ASP A 770 38.69 4.92 -2.35
C ASP A 770 39.62 5.61 -3.35
N ASP A 771 40.82 5.06 -3.53
CA ASP A 771 41.84 5.63 -4.42
C ASP A 771 41.40 5.65 -5.89
N GLU A 772 40.57 4.71 -6.31
CA GLU A 772 40.05 4.63 -7.68
C GLU A 772 39.02 5.74 -7.93
N VAL A 773 38.03 5.88 -7.03
CA VAL A 773 37.05 6.96 -7.08
C VAL A 773 37.73 8.32 -7.03
N ARG A 774 38.76 8.49 -6.17
CA ARG A 774 39.54 9.72 -6.13
C ARG A 774 40.24 9.96 -7.46
N HIS A 775 40.93 8.96 -8.01
CA HIS A 775 41.64 9.05 -9.28
C HIS A 775 40.74 9.53 -10.43
N TRP A 776 39.52 8.99 -10.54
CA TRP A 776 38.56 9.38 -11.58
C TRP A 776 37.98 10.79 -11.40
N LEU A 777 37.81 11.26 -10.15
CA LEU A 777 37.18 12.55 -9.86
C LEU A 777 38.19 13.72 -9.79
N SER A 778 39.46 13.47 -9.47
CA SER A 778 40.49 14.52 -9.34
C SER A 778 40.64 15.42 -10.57
N PRO A 779 40.66 14.91 -11.82
CA PRO A 779 40.78 15.76 -13.01
C PRO A 779 39.62 16.73 -13.17
N LEU A 780 38.41 16.34 -12.75
CA LEU A 780 37.23 17.20 -12.80
C LEU A 780 37.36 18.35 -11.80
N VAL A 781 37.67 18.08 -10.53
CA VAL A 781 37.81 19.17 -9.54
C VAL A 781 38.93 20.15 -9.91
N GLN A 782 40.01 19.66 -10.51
CA GLN A 782 41.13 20.49 -10.98
C GLN A 782 40.75 21.43 -12.14
N SER A 783 39.63 21.19 -12.83
CA SER A 783 39.15 22.07 -13.91
C SER A 783 38.40 23.32 -13.42
N GLY A 784 38.35 23.55 -12.09
CA GLY A 784 37.72 24.72 -11.48
C GLY A 784 36.27 24.49 -11.08
N GLU A 785 35.52 25.58 -10.88
CA GLU A 785 34.18 25.53 -10.28
C GLU A 785 33.17 24.68 -11.06
N ASP A 786 33.19 24.73 -12.40
CA ASP A 786 32.32 23.88 -13.24
C ASP A 786 32.67 22.39 -13.08
N GLY A 787 33.95 22.10 -12.85
CA GLY A 787 34.44 20.75 -12.56
C GLY A 787 33.96 20.21 -11.22
N GLU A 788 33.96 21.04 -10.18
CA GLU A 788 33.37 20.73 -8.87
C GLU A 788 31.86 20.43 -8.96
N VAL A 789 31.13 21.18 -9.79
CA VAL A 789 29.71 20.92 -10.07
C VAL A 789 29.54 19.58 -10.77
N ASN A 790 30.40 19.26 -11.74
CA ASN A 790 30.37 17.97 -12.45
C ASN A 790 30.65 16.80 -11.50
N VAL A 791 31.59 16.93 -10.55
CA VAL A 791 31.81 15.90 -9.52
C VAL A 791 30.57 15.67 -8.67
N CYS A 792 29.93 16.75 -8.18
CA CYS A 792 28.69 16.65 -7.43
C CYS A 792 27.59 15.97 -8.25
N HIS A 793 27.49 16.31 -9.54
CA HIS A 793 26.51 15.71 -10.44
C HIS A 793 26.75 14.22 -10.66
N VAL A 794 28.01 13.79 -10.87
CA VAL A 794 28.38 12.36 -10.99
C VAL A 794 28.01 11.61 -9.71
N LEU A 795 28.35 12.14 -8.54
CA LEU A 795 28.07 11.46 -7.27
C LEU A 795 26.58 11.32 -6.99
N LEU A 796 25.76 12.33 -7.31
CA LEU A 796 24.29 12.29 -7.18
C LEU A 796 23.62 11.28 -8.12
N ASN A 797 24.34 10.82 -9.15
CA ASN A 797 23.90 9.81 -10.10
C ASN A 797 24.55 8.43 -9.87
N SER A 798 25.35 8.29 -8.79
CA SER A 798 26.05 7.04 -8.48
C SER A 798 25.16 6.03 -7.75
N ASN A 799 25.49 4.75 -7.89
CA ASN A 799 24.84 3.68 -7.11
C ASN A 799 25.04 3.89 -5.60
N ALA A 800 26.19 4.41 -5.17
CA ALA A 800 26.47 4.69 -3.76
C ALA A 800 25.53 5.75 -3.16
N PHE A 801 24.97 6.65 -3.98
CA PHE A 801 23.92 7.56 -3.56
C PHE A 801 22.53 6.93 -3.65
N LEU A 802 22.25 6.20 -4.74
CA LEU A 802 20.93 5.63 -5.03
C LEU A 802 20.56 4.40 -4.20
N PHE A 803 21.54 3.69 -3.66
CA PHE A 803 21.34 2.48 -2.87
C PHE A 803 21.81 2.68 -1.42
N VAL A 804 21.21 1.88 -0.54
CA VAL A 804 21.49 1.92 0.89
C VAL A 804 22.79 1.18 1.24
N GLU A 805 23.04 0.05 0.57
CA GLU A 805 24.10 -0.94 0.87
C GLU A 805 25.47 -0.66 0.25
#